data_AF-A0A8S3ZRB8-F1
#
_entry.id   AF-A0A8S3ZRB8-F1
#
_cell.length_a   1.000
_cell.length_b   1.000
_cell.length_c   1.000
_cell.angle_alpha   90.00
_cell.angle_beta   90.00
_cell.angle_gamma   90.00
#
_symmetry.space_group_name_H-M   'P 1'
#
loop_
_entity.id
_entity.type
_entity.pdbx_description
1 polymer ?
#
loop_
_entity_poly.entity_id
_entity_poly.type
_entity_poly.pdbx_seq_one_letter_code
_entity_poly.pdbx_strand_id
1 'polypeptide(L)'
;MAETWNTSNYEEATKCLRTCTTDLGEMRDMMARLEREGRLDMLFVMMNSFLRRGGIQEHELEKVSVIHIAGTKGKGSTSAFTESILRHHGYRTGLFTSPHMHQIRERICINGRPISEEKFCRYFWEVFRNFKDSVFESSIEEGGTMPGFFDLLTVMAMRVFISEGVDVVVLEVGKGGYTDRTNFVSRPVVCGITPLALEHTESLGSTIEKIAWHKAGIIKKGRPVVTLQQDPKGLQVILDIAKQKEAPLYIALPLPQSAFEEYGFTLGIKGPVQVQNAGLAVQLFRAWETWKGVNKPELVTGVTKITCIEDIPRLRSGPLEMNVIKGLSRCLLHGRTEIIRRDHVTYYLDFAHTQESMEHCTAWFQKASAEEAVTLNAKVARVLQFYCLSVKDPQKLLPILKNVHFDGATFCWSKASDFEPLGQHSDQRYAKIDAEVENALVEQMKSVWDSLPCTAHNGGDKDGLRSEPAFYKKYYSTTNGFVSHTKQDRLEDTDTANVNDSAHISNGYSSIQIDANILDSADGVLSNGTDFDNLPANVWGPPNFDIISLANDCGLHLQNGENVLNPTEAQEKNAHKVKSREESPIFDCALQALVWATQGKDPAVASCLTSQKDLLPAAPSSMKEADHIQVLVTGSSRLVGVVLSVLLPNLND
;
A
#
# COMPACT_ATOMS: atom_id res chain seq x y z
N MET A 1 -8.73 24.05 35.26
CA MET A 1 -10.14 24.03 34.83
C MET A 1 -10.44 22.63 34.34
N ALA A 2 -11.37 21.92 34.98
CA ALA A 2 -11.79 20.61 34.50
C ALA A 2 -12.55 20.83 33.19
N GLU A 3 -11.95 20.49 32.05
CA GLU A 3 -12.65 20.46 30.78
C GLU A 3 -13.82 19.48 30.91
N THR A 4 -15.05 20.00 30.89
CA THR A 4 -16.27 19.20 30.85
C THR A 4 -16.45 18.66 29.44
N TRP A 5 -15.78 17.55 29.14
CA TRP A 5 -15.92 16.90 27.85
C TRP A 5 -17.33 16.27 27.74
N ASN A 6 -18.07 16.49 26.65
CA ASN A 6 -19.31 15.76 26.40
C ASN A 6 -18.96 14.33 25.98
N THR A 7 -18.96 13.43 26.97
CA THR A 7 -18.58 12.02 26.80
C THR A 7 -19.48 11.22 25.85
N SER A 8 -20.61 11.78 25.42
CA SER A 8 -21.50 11.19 24.41
C SER A 8 -21.20 11.63 22.97
N ASN A 9 -20.42 12.70 22.78
CA ASN A 9 -20.14 13.28 21.46
C ASN A 9 -18.92 12.59 20.78
N TYR A 10 -19.15 12.04 19.59
CA TYR A 10 -18.13 11.37 18.79
C TYR A 10 -17.07 12.31 18.21
N GLU A 11 -17.44 13.50 17.75
CA GLU A 11 -16.47 14.49 17.28
C GLU A 11 -15.51 14.90 18.40
N GLU A 12 -16.03 15.03 19.62
CA GLU A 12 -15.25 15.42 20.77
C GLU A 12 -14.29 14.31 21.21
N ALA A 13 -14.75 13.06 21.23
CA ALA A 13 -13.90 11.89 21.46
C ALA A 13 -12.77 11.79 20.40
N THR A 14 -13.11 11.94 19.11
CA THR A 14 -12.11 11.87 18.04
C THR A 14 -11.13 13.05 18.07
N LYS A 15 -11.60 14.26 18.37
CA LYS A 15 -10.75 15.44 18.57
C LYS A 15 -9.77 15.20 19.72
N CYS A 16 -10.26 14.71 20.86
CA CYS A 16 -9.41 14.41 22.01
C CYS A 16 -8.36 13.33 21.68
N LEU A 17 -8.76 12.21 21.05
CA LEU A 17 -7.83 11.18 20.59
C LEU A 17 -6.74 11.72 19.66
N ARG A 18 -7.08 12.69 18.79
CA ARG A 18 -6.09 13.35 17.92
C ARG A 18 -5.14 14.26 18.67
N THR A 19 -5.51 14.81 19.83
CA THR A 19 -4.57 15.58 20.68
C THR A 19 -3.54 14.69 21.36
N CYS A 20 -3.81 13.38 21.46
CA CYS A 20 -2.83 12.37 21.86
C CYS A 20 -1.85 12.13 20.70
N THR A 21 -1.11 13.14 20.25
CA THR A 21 -0.03 12.94 19.29
C THR A 21 1.23 12.55 20.03
N THR A 22 1.92 11.53 19.52
CA THR A 22 3.32 11.33 19.90
C THR A 22 4.16 12.38 19.20
N ASP A 23 5.02 13.08 19.94
CA ASP A 23 6.06 13.89 19.32
C ASP A 23 6.95 12.95 18.49
N LEU A 24 6.92 13.15 17.16
CA LEU A 24 7.64 12.28 16.23
C LEU A 24 9.16 12.41 16.38
N GLY A 25 9.65 13.58 16.79
CA GLY A 25 11.07 13.81 17.08
C GLY A 25 11.48 13.05 18.33
N GLU A 26 10.79 13.25 19.45
CA GLU A 26 11.09 12.55 20.71
C GLU A 26 10.99 11.02 20.56
N MET A 27 9.96 10.55 19.84
CA MET A 27 9.81 9.12 19.54
C MET A 27 10.94 8.57 18.68
N ARG A 28 11.37 9.32 17.66
CA ARG A 28 12.48 8.90 16.80
C ARG A 28 13.77 8.80 17.60
N ASP A 29 14.02 9.79 18.46
CA ASP A 29 15.22 9.84 19.29
C ASP A 29 15.20 8.73 20.36
N MET A 30 14.04 8.47 20.97
CA MET A 30 13.86 7.34 21.87
C MET A 30 14.11 6.01 21.15
N MET A 31 13.51 5.80 19.97
CA MET A 31 13.69 4.57 19.19
C MET A 31 15.16 4.37 18.79
N ALA A 32 15.82 5.42 18.30
CA ALA A 32 17.24 5.36 17.92
C ALA A 32 18.17 5.08 19.12
N ARG A 33 17.81 5.59 20.31
CA ARG A 33 18.52 5.28 21.56
C ARG A 33 18.31 3.83 21.98
N LEU A 34 17.06 3.35 22.04
CA LEU A 34 16.76 1.95 22.39
C LEU A 34 17.41 0.97 21.41
N GLU A 35 17.46 1.32 20.12
CA GLU A 35 18.15 0.52 19.11
C GLU A 35 19.67 0.46 19.35
N ARG A 36 20.33 1.60 19.60
CA ARG A 36 21.76 1.63 19.97
C ARG A 36 22.07 0.84 21.24
N GLU A 37 21.17 0.87 22.21
CA GLU A 37 21.31 0.15 23.48
C GLU A 37 20.92 -1.34 23.39
N GLY A 38 20.37 -1.79 22.26
CA GLY A 38 19.85 -3.16 22.11
C GLY A 38 18.61 -3.45 22.96
N ARG A 39 17.88 -2.41 23.40
CA ARG A 39 16.75 -2.45 24.34
C ARG A 39 15.39 -2.21 23.67
N LEU A 40 15.25 -2.60 22.39
CA LEU A 40 13.98 -2.43 21.66
C LEU A 40 12.82 -3.27 22.23
N ASP A 41 13.12 -4.27 23.05
CA ASP A 41 12.13 -5.00 23.87
C ASP A 41 11.39 -4.11 24.87
N MET A 42 11.95 -2.94 25.24
CA MET A 42 11.25 -1.93 26.04
C MET A 42 9.96 -1.43 25.38
N LEU A 43 9.83 -1.49 24.05
CA LEU A 43 8.58 -1.14 23.37
C LEU A 43 7.45 -2.11 23.73
N PHE A 44 7.78 -3.39 23.95
CA PHE A 44 6.85 -4.39 24.46
C PHE A 44 6.45 -4.08 25.92
N VAL A 45 7.42 -3.69 26.76
CA VAL A 45 7.16 -3.29 28.15
C VAL A 45 6.24 -2.07 28.22
N MET A 46 6.53 -1.04 27.43
CA MET A 46 5.73 0.18 27.31
C MET A 46 4.29 -0.14 26.89
N MET A 47 4.10 -0.97 25.86
CA MET A 47 2.75 -1.30 25.40
C MET A 47 1.96 -2.13 26.43
N ASN A 48 2.60 -3.04 27.16
CA ASN A 48 1.95 -3.74 28.27
C ASN A 48 1.59 -2.82 29.43
N SER A 49 2.44 -1.83 29.72
CA SER A 49 2.13 -0.76 30.67
C SER A 49 0.89 0.02 30.24
N PHE A 50 0.80 0.40 28.97
CA PHE A 50 -0.37 1.06 28.41
C PHE A 50 -1.64 0.21 28.47
N LEU A 51 -1.56 -1.10 28.21
CA LEU A 51 -2.72 -1.99 28.34
C LEU A 51 -3.22 -2.03 29.79
N ARG A 52 -2.33 -2.22 30.77
CA ARG A 52 -2.69 -2.22 32.19
C ARG A 52 -3.30 -0.89 32.64
N ARG A 53 -2.67 0.23 32.28
CA ARG A 53 -3.15 1.59 32.60
C ARG A 53 -4.44 1.95 31.87
N GLY A 54 -4.68 1.36 30.70
CA GLY A 54 -5.95 1.44 29.98
C GLY A 54 -7.07 0.60 30.62
N GLY A 55 -6.78 -0.15 31.69
CA GLY A 55 -7.74 -0.98 32.42
C GLY A 55 -7.86 -2.41 31.89
N ILE A 56 -6.87 -2.90 31.14
CA ILE A 56 -6.86 -4.26 30.59
C ILE A 56 -5.87 -5.12 31.38
N GLN A 57 -6.37 -6.16 32.04
CA GLN A 57 -5.54 -7.11 32.77
C GLN A 57 -4.99 -8.21 31.86
N GLU A 58 -3.85 -8.79 32.24
CA GLU A 58 -3.18 -9.83 31.44
C GLU A 58 -4.08 -11.06 31.19
N HIS A 59 -4.78 -11.53 32.23
CA HIS A 59 -5.70 -12.66 32.11
C HIS A 59 -6.92 -12.39 31.21
N GLU A 60 -7.25 -11.12 30.92
CA GLU A 60 -8.30 -10.77 29.95
C GLU A 60 -7.75 -10.86 28.51
N LEU A 61 -6.50 -10.44 28.29
CA LEU A 61 -5.82 -10.56 26.99
C LEU A 61 -5.64 -12.02 26.58
N GLU A 62 -5.36 -12.90 27.53
CA GLU A 62 -5.20 -14.35 27.28
C GLU A 62 -6.48 -15.04 26.80
N LYS A 63 -7.66 -14.45 27.09
CA LYS A 63 -8.95 -14.98 26.62
C LYS A 63 -9.20 -14.70 25.14
N VAL A 64 -8.51 -13.71 24.56
CA VAL A 64 -8.71 -13.30 23.18
C VAL A 64 -7.74 -14.05 22.28
N SER A 65 -8.27 -14.87 21.38
CA SER A 65 -7.46 -15.51 20.36
C SER A 65 -7.01 -14.50 19.31
N VAL A 66 -5.70 -14.37 19.05
CA VAL A 66 -5.18 -13.41 18.06
C VAL A 66 -4.54 -14.11 16.86
N ILE A 67 -4.87 -13.67 15.64
CA ILE A 67 -4.12 -13.92 14.41
C ILE A 67 -3.38 -12.61 14.08
N HIS A 68 -2.05 -12.63 14.03
CA HIS A 68 -1.24 -11.41 13.88
C HIS A 68 -0.61 -11.35 12.50
N ILE A 69 -0.86 -10.29 11.72
CA ILE A 69 -0.49 -10.22 10.30
C ILE A 69 0.43 -9.03 10.03
N ALA A 70 1.66 -9.32 9.59
CA ALA A 70 2.65 -8.36 9.13
C ALA A 70 2.87 -8.46 7.61
N GLY A 71 3.56 -7.47 7.03
CA GLY A 71 3.81 -7.44 5.58
C GLY A 71 4.05 -6.05 5.00
N THR A 72 4.45 -5.99 3.73
CA THR A 72 4.54 -4.71 3.01
C THR A 72 3.22 -4.44 2.29
N LYS A 73 2.82 -5.31 1.36
CA LYS A 73 1.55 -5.21 0.62
C LYS A 73 0.61 -6.36 0.98
N GLY A 74 -0.70 -6.19 0.81
CA GLY A 74 -1.67 -7.27 1.02
C GLY A 74 -2.03 -7.60 2.48
N LYS A 75 -1.49 -6.88 3.48
CA LYS A 75 -1.86 -7.02 4.91
C LYS A 75 -3.37 -6.88 5.13
N GLY A 76 -3.93 -5.70 4.88
CA GLY A 76 -5.37 -5.44 5.00
C GLY A 76 -6.24 -6.42 4.21
N SER A 77 -5.86 -6.79 2.98
CA SER A 77 -6.61 -7.79 2.20
C SER A 77 -6.56 -9.19 2.82
N THR A 78 -5.39 -9.64 3.26
CA THR A 78 -5.24 -10.93 3.95
C THR A 78 -6.02 -10.93 5.27
N SER A 79 -5.96 -9.83 6.03
CA SER A 79 -6.73 -9.66 7.26
C SER A 79 -8.24 -9.71 7.01
N ALA A 80 -8.73 -9.02 5.97
CA ALA A 80 -10.14 -9.01 5.58
C ALA A 80 -10.62 -10.38 5.10
N PHE A 81 -9.82 -11.11 4.30
CA PHE A 81 -10.16 -12.48 3.92
C PHE A 81 -10.18 -13.42 5.12
N THR A 82 -9.19 -13.33 6.01
CA THR A 82 -9.10 -14.17 7.21
C THR A 82 -10.30 -13.93 8.14
N GLU A 83 -10.61 -12.65 8.42
CA GLU A 83 -11.81 -12.25 9.18
C GLU A 83 -13.08 -12.81 8.53
N SER A 84 -13.24 -12.61 7.23
CA SER A 84 -14.46 -13.00 6.52
C SER A 84 -14.65 -14.51 6.54
N ILE A 85 -13.57 -15.30 6.38
CA ILE A 85 -13.61 -16.75 6.53
C ILE A 85 -14.05 -17.12 7.95
N LEU A 86 -13.40 -16.59 8.99
CA LEU A 86 -13.73 -16.88 10.39
C LEU A 86 -15.19 -16.55 10.70
N ARG A 87 -15.68 -15.39 10.28
CA ARG A 87 -17.07 -14.96 10.48
C ARG A 87 -18.08 -15.87 9.78
N HIS A 88 -17.77 -16.36 8.58
CA HIS A 88 -18.63 -17.32 7.89
C HIS A 88 -18.63 -18.72 8.53
N HIS A 89 -17.68 -19.01 9.43
CA HIS A 89 -17.71 -20.18 10.30
C HIS A 89 -18.46 -19.94 11.62
N GLY A 90 -19.08 -18.77 11.80
CA GLY A 90 -19.92 -18.45 12.95
C GLY A 90 -19.18 -17.86 14.14
N TYR A 91 -17.87 -17.58 14.03
CA TYR A 91 -17.11 -16.91 15.09
C TYR A 91 -17.46 -15.42 15.15
N ARG A 92 -17.51 -14.88 16.36
CA ARG A 92 -17.55 -13.44 16.58
C ARG A 92 -16.14 -12.88 16.39
N THR A 93 -15.95 -12.16 15.30
CA THR A 93 -14.64 -11.69 14.87
C THR A 93 -14.40 -10.25 15.26
N GLY A 94 -13.16 -9.94 15.62
CA GLY A 94 -12.61 -8.59 15.70
C GLY A 94 -11.59 -8.40 14.59
N LEU A 95 -11.57 -7.24 13.95
CA LEU A 95 -10.58 -6.89 12.94
C LEU A 95 -10.02 -5.51 13.26
N PHE A 96 -8.70 -5.45 13.43
CA PHE A 96 -7.97 -4.20 13.62
C PHE A 96 -7.06 -3.95 12.42
N THR A 97 -7.28 -2.83 11.72
CA THR A 97 -6.62 -2.51 10.45
C THR A 97 -6.09 -1.09 10.41
N SER A 98 -5.18 -0.83 9.46
CA SER A 98 -4.68 0.52 9.23
C SER A 98 -4.17 0.76 7.80
N PRO A 99 -4.23 2.01 7.29
CA PRO A 99 -5.00 3.13 7.83
C PRO A 99 -6.52 2.97 7.58
N HIS A 100 -7.33 3.86 8.14
CA HIS A 100 -8.72 4.05 7.68
C HIS A 100 -8.74 4.94 6.43
N MET A 101 -9.82 4.86 5.66
CA MET A 101 -10.06 5.69 4.49
C MET A 101 -10.86 6.94 4.83
N HIS A 102 -12.00 6.78 5.50
CA HIS A 102 -12.92 7.88 5.78
C HIS A 102 -13.05 8.13 7.30
N GLN A 103 -13.36 7.12 8.10
CA GLN A 103 -13.63 7.26 9.53
C GLN A 103 -12.69 6.42 10.41
N ILE A 104 -12.38 6.93 11.60
CA ILE A 104 -11.52 6.21 12.55
C ILE A 104 -12.07 4.87 13.02
N ARG A 105 -13.41 4.74 13.06
CA ARG A 105 -14.12 3.51 13.44
C ARG A 105 -13.81 2.33 12.52
N GLU A 106 -13.44 2.58 11.25
CA GLU A 106 -13.04 1.53 10.29
C GLU A 106 -11.87 0.68 10.79
N ARG A 107 -11.03 1.23 11.67
CA ARG A 107 -9.88 0.53 12.25
C ARG A 107 -10.28 -0.49 13.31
N ILE A 108 -11.51 -0.45 13.82
CA ILE A 108 -12.00 -1.34 14.88
C ILE A 108 -13.33 -1.91 14.39
N CYS A 109 -13.27 -3.07 13.75
CA CYS A 109 -14.44 -3.76 13.21
C CYS A 109 -14.81 -4.98 14.05
N ILE A 110 -16.11 -5.20 14.26
CA ILE A 110 -16.68 -6.43 14.81
C ILE A 110 -17.60 -7.05 13.76
N ASN A 111 -17.42 -8.33 13.50
CA ASN A 111 -18.19 -9.07 12.49
C ASN A 111 -18.22 -8.40 11.11
N GLY A 112 -17.07 -7.86 10.68
CA GLY A 112 -16.92 -7.18 9.39
C GLY A 112 -17.54 -5.77 9.32
N ARG A 113 -17.99 -5.19 10.44
CA ARG A 113 -18.55 -3.83 10.49
C ARG A 113 -17.78 -2.94 11.47
N PRO A 114 -17.52 -1.66 11.14
CA PRO A 114 -17.00 -0.69 12.11
C PRO A 114 -17.88 -0.63 13.36
N ILE A 115 -17.29 -0.39 14.54
CA ILE A 115 -18.08 -0.11 15.73
C ILE A 115 -18.92 1.16 15.54
N SER A 116 -20.10 1.24 16.17
CA SER A 116 -20.94 2.44 16.20
C SER A 116 -20.25 3.62 16.91
N GLU A 117 -20.68 4.85 16.63
CA GLU A 117 -20.20 6.05 17.33
C GLU A 117 -20.39 5.97 18.85
N GLU A 118 -21.55 5.48 19.32
CA GLU A 118 -21.83 5.31 20.74
C GLU A 118 -20.79 4.40 21.42
N LYS A 119 -20.54 3.22 20.86
CA LYS A 119 -19.49 2.31 21.33
C LYS A 119 -18.12 2.97 21.29
N PHE A 120 -17.78 3.70 20.23
CA PHE A 120 -16.51 4.41 20.12
C PHE A 120 -16.35 5.40 21.28
N CYS A 121 -17.33 6.28 21.50
CA CYS A 121 -17.33 7.25 22.61
C CYS A 121 -17.16 6.55 23.96
N ARG A 122 -18.01 5.55 24.24
CA ARG A 122 -17.99 4.80 25.50
C ARG A 122 -16.59 4.26 25.80
N TYR A 123 -16.02 3.51 24.86
CA TYR A 123 -14.73 2.85 25.07
C TYR A 123 -13.54 3.83 25.06
N PHE A 124 -13.61 4.89 24.24
CA PHE A 124 -12.60 5.95 24.26
C PHE A 124 -12.54 6.62 25.64
N TRP A 125 -13.67 7.09 26.16
CA TRP A 125 -13.72 7.81 27.44
C TRP A 125 -13.48 6.90 28.65
N GLU A 126 -13.79 5.60 28.54
CA GLU A 126 -13.37 4.60 29.52
C GLU A 126 -11.85 4.51 29.60
N VAL A 127 -11.19 4.20 28.47
CA VAL A 127 -9.73 4.03 28.42
C VAL A 127 -9.01 5.34 28.76
N PHE A 128 -9.48 6.47 28.22
CA PHE A 128 -8.87 7.78 28.44
C PHE A 128 -8.93 8.22 29.91
N ARG A 129 -10.04 7.94 30.62
CA ARG A 129 -10.13 8.19 32.07
C ARG A 129 -9.18 7.31 32.86
N ASN A 130 -9.10 6.01 32.54
CA ASN A 130 -8.15 5.11 33.20
C ASN A 130 -6.70 5.62 33.09
N PHE A 131 -6.31 6.18 31.94
CA PHE A 131 -5.00 6.81 31.79
C PHE A 131 -4.83 8.08 32.63
N LYS A 132 -5.83 8.95 32.69
CA LYS A 132 -5.79 10.19 33.49
C LYS A 132 -5.73 9.91 35.00
N ASP A 133 -6.40 8.86 35.45
CA ASP A 133 -6.48 8.49 36.86
C ASP A 133 -5.29 7.62 37.30
N SER A 134 -4.53 7.06 36.35
CA SER A 134 -3.31 6.31 36.64
C SER A 134 -2.17 7.23 37.13
N VAL A 135 -1.52 6.85 38.25
CA VAL A 135 -0.34 7.55 38.75
C VAL A 135 0.86 7.26 37.83
N PHE A 136 1.57 8.30 37.40
CA PHE A 136 2.78 8.19 36.58
C PHE A 136 4.00 7.79 37.43
N GLU A 137 4.02 6.56 37.95
CA GLU A 137 5.14 6.06 38.76
C GLU A 137 6.27 5.45 37.92
N SER A 138 6.02 5.17 36.63
CA SER A 138 6.98 4.58 35.70
C SER A 138 7.70 5.63 34.86
N SER A 139 8.91 5.33 34.36
CA SER A 139 9.61 6.21 33.41
C SER A 139 8.88 6.29 32.06
N ILE A 140 9.23 7.26 31.20
CA ILE A 140 8.66 7.39 29.84
C ILE A 140 8.85 6.08 29.03
N GLU A 141 10.02 5.46 29.13
CA GLU A 141 10.36 4.20 28.45
C GLU A 141 9.53 3.01 28.94
N GLU A 142 9.04 3.07 30.18
CA GLU A 142 8.16 2.07 30.79
C GLU A 142 6.68 2.44 30.59
N GLY A 143 6.39 3.45 29.77
CA GLY A 143 5.03 3.91 29.49
C GLY A 143 4.48 4.83 30.56
N GLY A 144 5.31 5.66 31.20
CA GLY A 144 4.93 6.71 32.16
C GLY A 144 4.37 7.99 31.54
N THR A 145 3.83 7.95 30.33
CA THR A 145 3.28 9.10 29.60
C THR A 145 1.89 8.80 29.07
N MET A 146 1.20 9.82 28.56
CA MET A 146 0.00 9.58 27.77
C MET A 146 0.38 8.85 26.47
N PRO A 147 -0.30 7.75 26.10
CA PRO A 147 0.02 7.07 24.86
C PRO A 147 -0.25 7.96 23.64
N GLY A 148 0.54 7.77 22.59
CA GLY A 148 0.28 8.42 21.31
C GLY A 148 -0.97 7.87 20.61
N PHE A 149 -1.34 8.49 19.49
CA PHE A 149 -2.60 8.22 18.78
C PHE A 149 -2.78 6.74 18.47
N PHE A 150 -1.75 6.12 17.90
CA PHE A 150 -1.83 4.72 17.49
C PHE A 150 -1.80 3.76 18.69
N ASP A 151 -1.08 4.12 19.75
CA ASP A 151 -1.02 3.33 20.98
C ASP A 151 -2.37 3.32 21.69
N LEU A 152 -2.93 4.51 21.92
CA LEU A 152 -4.21 4.68 22.59
C LEU A 152 -5.32 4.00 21.80
N LEU A 153 -5.30 4.12 20.46
CA LEU A 153 -6.25 3.42 19.60
C LEU A 153 -6.08 1.90 19.66
N THR A 154 -4.85 1.39 19.78
CA THR A 154 -4.58 -0.05 19.93
C THR A 154 -5.10 -0.57 21.28
N VAL A 155 -4.86 0.15 22.38
CA VAL A 155 -5.42 -0.17 23.70
C VAL A 155 -6.95 -0.16 23.65
N MET A 156 -7.54 0.88 23.05
CA MET A 156 -8.98 1.00 22.88
C MET A 156 -9.56 -0.16 22.06
N ALA A 157 -8.91 -0.56 20.95
CA ALA A 157 -9.36 -1.69 20.15
C ALA A 157 -9.38 -2.99 20.95
N MET A 158 -8.35 -3.26 21.75
CA MET A 158 -8.34 -4.44 22.62
C MET A 158 -9.42 -4.38 23.68
N ARG A 159 -9.65 -3.20 24.29
CA ARG A 159 -10.74 -3.03 25.26
C ARG A 159 -12.10 -3.31 24.63
N VAL A 160 -12.33 -2.83 23.41
CA VAL A 160 -13.53 -3.12 22.61
C VAL A 160 -13.69 -4.62 22.41
N PHE A 161 -12.68 -5.32 21.89
CA PHE A 161 -12.79 -6.75 21.58
C PHE A 161 -13.05 -7.62 22.82
N ILE A 162 -12.38 -7.31 23.94
CA ILE A 162 -12.59 -8.00 25.21
C ILE A 162 -14.01 -7.76 25.73
N SER A 163 -14.42 -6.50 25.82
CA SER A 163 -15.72 -6.11 26.41
C SER A 163 -16.89 -6.54 25.54
N GLU A 164 -16.70 -6.58 24.23
CA GLU A 164 -17.66 -7.10 23.27
C GLU A 164 -17.52 -8.62 23.08
N GLY A 165 -16.77 -9.36 23.90
CA GLY A 165 -16.75 -10.84 23.85
C GLY A 165 -16.43 -11.41 22.47
N VAL A 166 -15.43 -10.86 21.77
CA VAL A 166 -14.93 -11.37 20.49
C VAL A 166 -14.17 -12.68 20.69
N ASP A 167 -14.46 -13.69 19.87
CA ASP A 167 -13.82 -15.00 19.93
C ASP A 167 -12.40 -14.97 19.36
N VAL A 168 -12.21 -14.21 18.27
CA VAL A 168 -10.94 -14.14 17.53
C VAL A 168 -10.71 -12.75 16.96
N VAL A 169 -9.51 -12.22 17.17
CA VAL A 169 -9.06 -10.93 16.64
C VAL A 169 -8.04 -11.18 15.52
N VAL A 170 -8.32 -10.64 14.34
CA VAL A 170 -7.34 -10.50 13.27
C VAL A 170 -6.68 -9.13 13.43
N LEU A 171 -5.42 -9.14 13.84
CA LEU A 171 -4.64 -7.95 14.20
C LEU A 171 -3.67 -7.63 13.07
N GLU A 172 -3.90 -6.53 12.36
CA GLU A 172 -2.97 -6.02 11.34
C GLU A 172 -1.86 -5.16 11.98
N VAL A 173 -0.61 -5.45 11.63
CA VAL A 173 0.53 -4.60 11.97
C VAL A 173 0.43 -3.27 11.23
N GLY A 174 0.63 -2.16 11.94
CA GLY A 174 0.68 -0.82 11.35
C GLY A 174 1.94 -0.62 10.50
N LYS A 175 3.11 -0.65 11.12
CA LYS A 175 4.41 -0.45 10.47
C LYS A 175 5.49 -1.34 11.06
N GLY A 176 6.23 -2.02 10.18
CA GLY A 176 7.31 -2.92 10.59
C GLY A 176 6.77 -4.26 11.08
N GLY A 177 6.84 -4.48 12.40
CA GLY A 177 6.43 -5.71 13.07
C GLY A 177 7.04 -5.79 14.47
N TYR A 178 8.37 -5.90 14.56
CA TYR A 178 9.12 -5.99 15.81
C TYR A 178 8.85 -4.79 16.73
N THR A 179 8.94 -3.59 16.17
CA THR A 179 8.74 -2.30 16.85
C THR A 179 7.29 -1.80 16.75
N ASP A 180 6.39 -2.59 16.16
CA ASP A 180 5.01 -2.17 15.98
C ASP A 180 4.23 -2.25 17.30
N ARG A 181 3.29 -1.32 17.48
CA ARG A 181 2.51 -1.20 18.71
C ARG A 181 1.51 -2.34 18.89
N THR A 182 1.23 -3.11 17.85
CA THR A 182 0.44 -4.35 17.95
C THR A 182 1.26 -5.55 18.44
N ASN A 183 2.59 -5.44 18.56
CA ASN A 183 3.47 -6.56 18.94
C ASN A 183 3.49 -6.89 20.45
N PHE A 184 2.57 -6.34 21.25
CA PHE A 184 2.36 -6.70 22.66
C PHE A 184 1.79 -8.13 22.83
N VAL A 185 1.22 -8.70 21.77
CA VAL A 185 0.58 -10.03 21.84
C VAL A 185 1.65 -11.09 22.07
N SER A 186 1.74 -11.62 23.29
CA SER A 186 2.77 -12.59 23.67
C SER A 186 2.55 -13.98 23.05
N ARG A 187 1.28 -14.35 22.80
CA ARG A 187 0.87 -15.70 22.38
C ARG A 187 -0.15 -15.69 21.23
N PRO A 188 0.14 -15.08 20.07
CA PRO A 188 -0.76 -15.15 18.91
C PRO A 188 -0.96 -16.61 18.51
N VAL A 189 -2.15 -16.99 18.06
CA VAL A 189 -2.44 -18.36 17.60
C VAL A 189 -1.65 -18.74 16.38
N VAL A 190 -1.54 -17.80 15.43
CA VAL A 190 -0.72 -17.93 14.24
C VAL A 190 -0.30 -16.53 13.77
N CYS A 191 0.90 -16.44 13.23
CA CYS A 191 1.41 -15.23 12.59
C CYS A 191 1.35 -15.35 11.06
N GLY A 192 0.97 -14.29 10.37
CA GLY A 192 0.97 -14.18 8.91
C GLY A 192 1.99 -13.17 8.42
N ILE A 193 2.75 -13.50 7.38
CA ILE A 193 3.66 -12.56 6.71
C ILE A 193 3.27 -12.48 5.22
N THR A 194 2.66 -11.36 4.83
CA THR A 194 2.31 -11.07 3.43
C THR A 194 3.56 -10.62 2.65
N PRO A 195 3.48 -10.32 1.33
CA PRO A 195 4.68 -10.05 0.53
C PRO A 195 5.53 -8.90 1.10
N LEU A 196 6.85 -9.13 1.09
CA LEU A 196 7.86 -8.17 1.47
C LEU A 196 8.31 -7.38 0.24
N ALA A 197 8.37 -6.06 0.41
CA ALA A 197 8.93 -5.14 -0.57
C ALA A 197 9.57 -3.95 0.15
N LEU A 198 10.48 -3.26 -0.55
CA LEU A 198 11.12 -2.05 -0.05
C LEU A 198 10.06 -0.95 0.17
N GLU A 199 9.76 -0.66 1.42
CA GLU A 199 8.82 0.39 1.83
C GLU A 199 9.24 0.94 3.19
N HIS A 200 9.11 2.25 3.38
CA HIS A 200 9.56 2.97 4.59
C HIS A 200 11.05 2.78 4.90
N THR A 201 11.89 2.82 3.86
CA THR A 201 13.34 2.55 3.94
C THR A 201 14.09 3.47 4.90
N GLU A 202 13.58 4.68 5.13
CA GLU A 202 14.09 5.64 6.13
C GLU A 202 14.01 5.11 7.58
N SER A 203 13.12 4.16 7.85
CA SER A 203 12.80 3.69 9.21
C SER A 203 12.89 2.19 9.42
N LEU A 204 12.80 1.39 8.36
CA LEU A 204 12.91 -0.07 8.41
C LEU A 204 14.20 -0.58 7.76
N GLY A 205 15.00 0.33 7.20
CA GLY A 205 16.22 0.03 6.45
C GLY A 205 16.01 -0.08 4.94
N SER A 206 17.12 0.04 4.21
CA SER A 206 17.17 0.07 2.74
C SER A 206 17.30 -1.30 2.07
N THR A 207 17.24 -2.40 2.83
CA THR A 207 17.42 -3.76 2.29
C THR A 207 16.24 -4.67 2.66
N ILE A 208 16.01 -5.70 1.85
CA ILE A 208 14.91 -6.65 2.05
C ILE A 208 15.08 -7.45 3.34
N GLU A 209 16.31 -7.72 3.76
CA GLU A 209 16.67 -8.44 4.97
C GLU A 209 16.30 -7.64 6.23
N LYS A 210 16.60 -6.33 6.25
CA LYS A 210 16.21 -5.45 7.37
C LYS A 210 14.69 -5.37 7.48
N ILE A 211 14.00 -5.23 6.35
CA ILE A 211 12.55 -5.24 6.31
C ILE A 211 12.00 -6.58 6.81
N ALA A 212 12.54 -7.70 6.32
CA ALA A 212 12.15 -9.04 6.74
C ALA A 212 12.35 -9.23 8.25
N TRP A 213 13.47 -8.77 8.81
CA TRP A 213 13.75 -8.82 10.24
C TRP A 213 12.69 -8.08 11.05
N HIS A 214 12.36 -6.85 10.66
CA HIS A 214 11.28 -6.10 11.31
C HIS A 214 9.95 -6.85 11.22
N LYS A 215 9.56 -7.37 10.05
CA LYS A 215 8.25 -8.02 9.90
C LYS A 215 8.17 -9.35 10.64
N ALA A 216 9.22 -10.15 10.58
CA ALA A 216 9.34 -11.42 11.29
C ALA A 216 9.41 -11.24 12.81
N GLY A 217 9.61 -10.02 13.32
CA GLY A 217 9.55 -9.71 14.74
C GLY A 217 8.20 -9.99 15.43
N ILE A 218 7.13 -10.24 14.67
CA ILE A 218 5.86 -10.73 15.23
C ILE A 218 5.87 -12.23 15.56
N ILE A 219 6.87 -13.00 15.09
CA ILE A 219 6.96 -14.44 15.35
C ILE A 219 7.24 -14.67 16.84
N LYS A 220 6.38 -15.47 17.48
CA LYS A 220 6.47 -15.80 18.91
C LYS A 220 6.84 -17.27 19.12
N LYS A 221 7.44 -17.54 20.28
CA LYS A 221 8.04 -18.84 20.59
C LYS A 221 7.02 -19.98 20.45
N GLY A 222 7.34 -20.99 19.65
CA GLY A 222 6.52 -22.19 19.48
C GLY A 222 5.17 -21.95 18.79
N ARG A 223 4.95 -20.80 18.15
CA ARG A 223 3.70 -20.48 17.44
C ARG A 223 3.92 -20.57 15.93
N PRO A 224 2.98 -21.12 15.16
CA PRO A 224 3.14 -21.27 13.72
C PRO A 224 3.18 -19.91 13.03
N VAL A 225 3.95 -19.84 11.94
CA VAL A 225 3.99 -18.70 11.03
C VAL A 225 3.75 -19.20 9.60
N VAL A 226 2.86 -18.51 8.89
CA VAL A 226 2.57 -18.75 7.48
C VAL A 226 2.98 -17.51 6.69
N THR A 227 3.84 -17.69 5.69
CA THR A 227 4.24 -16.63 4.75
C THR A 227 3.80 -16.98 3.33
N LEU A 228 3.83 -16.01 2.43
CA LEU A 228 3.89 -16.29 0.99
C LEU A 228 5.34 -16.54 0.55
N GLN A 229 5.53 -16.96 -0.71
CA GLN A 229 6.85 -16.96 -1.31
C GLN A 229 7.42 -15.54 -1.30
N GLN A 230 8.68 -15.41 -0.87
CA GLN A 230 9.38 -14.12 -0.76
C GLN A 230 10.65 -14.14 -1.61
N ASP A 231 11.31 -12.98 -1.70
CA ASP A 231 12.72 -12.92 -2.06
C ASP A 231 13.55 -13.87 -1.18
N PRO A 232 14.48 -14.67 -1.73
CA PRO A 232 15.26 -15.63 -0.96
C PRO A 232 15.99 -15.03 0.24
N LYS A 233 16.50 -13.79 0.13
CA LYS A 233 17.19 -13.12 1.24
C LYS A 233 16.23 -12.77 2.36
N GLY A 234 15.04 -12.28 2.01
CA GLY A 234 13.97 -12.02 2.98
C GLY A 234 13.44 -13.30 3.63
N LEU A 235 13.28 -14.37 2.84
CA LEU A 235 12.83 -15.68 3.33
C LEU A 235 13.84 -16.34 4.27
N GLN A 236 15.14 -16.17 3.99
CA GLN A 236 16.21 -16.65 4.88
C GLN A 236 16.09 -16.03 6.26
N VAL A 237 15.87 -14.71 6.34
CA VAL A 237 15.68 -14.01 7.63
C VAL A 237 14.45 -14.51 8.39
N ILE A 238 13.33 -14.74 7.69
CA ILE A 238 12.12 -15.30 8.30
C ILE A 238 12.42 -16.71 8.85
N LEU A 239 13.14 -17.54 8.09
CA LEU A 239 13.54 -18.89 8.50
C LEU A 239 14.44 -18.87 9.75
N ASP A 240 15.45 -18.00 9.77
CA ASP A 240 16.38 -17.91 10.90
C ASP A 240 15.67 -17.46 12.18
N ILE A 241 14.75 -16.50 12.08
CA ILE A 241 13.92 -16.07 13.22
C ILE A 241 12.95 -17.18 13.64
N ALA A 242 12.32 -17.87 12.69
CA ALA A 242 11.42 -18.98 12.99
C ALA A 242 12.16 -20.11 13.74
N LYS A 243 13.37 -20.47 13.30
CA LYS A 243 14.25 -21.43 14.00
C LYS A 243 14.59 -20.94 15.41
N GLN A 244 15.03 -19.69 15.57
CA GLN A 244 15.36 -19.11 16.86
C GLN A 244 14.18 -19.14 17.84
N LYS A 245 12.96 -18.96 17.31
CA LYS A 245 11.72 -18.99 18.09
C LYS A 245 11.10 -20.39 18.17
N GLU A 246 11.73 -21.43 17.65
CA GLU A 246 11.15 -22.79 17.58
C GLU A 246 9.73 -22.78 16.95
N ALA A 247 9.49 -21.88 16.00
CA ALA A 247 8.21 -21.63 15.36
C ALA A 247 8.07 -22.44 14.06
N PRO A 248 7.02 -23.26 13.90
CA PRO A 248 6.74 -23.94 12.64
C PRO A 248 6.51 -22.93 11.51
N LEU A 249 7.28 -23.04 10.42
CA LEU A 249 7.21 -22.13 9.27
C LEU A 249 6.64 -22.84 8.04
N TYR A 250 5.70 -22.18 7.37
CA TYR A 250 5.04 -22.67 6.17
C TYR A 250 4.96 -21.60 5.09
N ILE A 251 5.00 -22.02 3.82
CA ILE A 251 4.74 -21.16 2.66
C ILE A 251 3.34 -21.50 2.12
N ALA A 252 2.41 -20.54 2.16
CA ALA A 252 1.12 -20.65 1.49
C ALA A 252 1.28 -20.47 -0.02
N LEU A 253 0.68 -21.38 -0.79
CA LEU A 253 0.57 -21.21 -2.24
C LEU A 253 -0.69 -20.41 -2.61
N PRO A 254 -0.68 -19.68 -3.74
CA PRO A 254 -1.88 -19.05 -4.27
C PRO A 254 -3.01 -20.06 -4.49
N LEU A 255 -4.27 -19.60 -4.41
CA LEU A 255 -5.40 -20.44 -4.82
C LEU A 255 -5.25 -20.82 -6.30
N PRO A 256 -5.31 -22.11 -6.67
CA PRO A 256 -5.17 -22.52 -8.06
C PRO A 256 -6.40 -22.09 -8.86
N GLN A 257 -6.21 -21.80 -10.15
CA GLN A 257 -7.29 -21.44 -11.06
C GLN A 257 -8.41 -22.50 -11.08
N SER A 258 -8.03 -23.78 -11.01
CA SER A 258 -8.95 -24.91 -10.94
C SER A 258 -9.91 -24.85 -9.74
N ALA A 259 -9.53 -24.24 -8.62
CA ALA A 259 -10.43 -24.10 -7.48
C ALA A 259 -11.58 -23.13 -7.77
N PHE A 260 -11.33 -22.06 -8.52
CA PHE A 260 -12.39 -21.13 -8.93
C PHE A 260 -13.36 -21.77 -9.92
N GLU A 261 -12.83 -22.60 -10.84
CA GLU A 261 -13.61 -23.33 -11.84
C GLU A 261 -14.45 -24.44 -11.21
N GLU A 262 -13.84 -25.26 -10.33
CA GLU A 262 -14.50 -26.38 -9.65
C GLU A 262 -15.69 -25.91 -8.80
N TYR A 263 -15.53 -24.83 -8.05
CA TYR A 263 -16.56 -24.32 -7.14
C TYR A 263 -17.39 -23.16 -7.72
N GLY A 264 -17.08 -22.69 -8.93
CA GLY A 264 -17.83 -21.66 -9.63
C GLY A 264 -17.92 -20.33 -8.87
N PHE A 265 -16.81 -19.81 -8.34
CA PHE A 265 -16.80 -18.55 -7.58
C PHE A 265 -15.68 -17.59 -8.00
N THR A 266 -15.82 -16.33 -7.61
CA THR A 266 -14.75 -15.32 -7.70
C THR A 266 -14.50 -14.71 -6.33
N LEU A 267 -13.30 -14.20 -6.10
CA LEU A 267 -12.98 -13.48 -4.86
C LEU A 267 -13.82 -12.21 -4.72
N GLY A 268 -14.18 -11.85 -3.48
CA GLY A 268 -14.89 -10.60 -3.19
C GLY A 268 -13.99 -9.38 -3.44
N ILE A 269 -12.74 -9.44 -2.99
CA ILE A 269 -11.69 -8.48 -3.40
C ILE A 269 -11.07 -8.98 -4.71
N LYS A 270 -11.18 -8.18 -5.77
CA LYS A 270 -10.76 -8.56 -7.13
C LYS A 270 -9.26 -8.32 -7.36
N GLY A 271 -8.76 -8.89 -8.45
CA GLY A 271 -7.40 -8.67 -8.93
C GLY A 271 -6.46 -9.86 -8.73
N PRO A 272 -5.49 -10.07 -9.63
CA PRO A 272 -4.59 -11.24 -9.60
C PRO A 272 -3.80 -11.37 -8.28
N VAL A 273 -3.36 -10.24 -7.73
CA VAL A 273 -2.63 -10.20 -6.45
C VAL A 273 -3.44 -10.67 -5.25
N GLN A 274 -4.78 -10.74 -5.36
CA GLN A 274 -5.63 -11.21 -4.27
C GLN A 274 -5.67 -12.74 -4.18
N VAL A 275 -5.28 -13.45 -5.23
CA VAL A 275 -5.24 -14.93 -5.24
C VAL A 275 -4.23 -15.46 -4.22
N GLN A 276 -3.07 -14.80 -4.08
CA GLN A 276 -2.09 -15.12 -3.05
C GLN A 276 -2.54 -14.68 -1.65
N ASN A 277 -3.15 -13.50 -1.50
CA ASN A 277 -3.66 -13.03 -0.20
C ASN A 277 -4.77 -13.95 0.32
N ALA A 278 -5.65 -14.41 -0.57
CA ALA A 278 -6.69 -15.39 -0.27
C ALA A 278 -6.09 -16.76 0.10
N GLY A 279 -5.07 -17.22 -0.64
CA GLY A 279 -4.34 -18.45 -0.31
C GLY A 279 -3.71 -18.40 1.09
N LEU A 280 -3.06 -17.29 1.43
CA LEU A 280 -2.52 -17.06 2.78
C LEU A 280 -3.63 -17.04 3.84
N ALA A 281 -4.73 -16.33 3.59
CA ALA A 281 -5.86 -16.26 4.52
C ALA A 281 -6.48 -17.64 4.83
N VAL A 282 -6.61 -18.50 3.82
CA VAL A 282 -7.07 -19.89 4.01
C VAL A 282 -6.13 -20.67 4.93
N GLN A 283 -4.81 -20.54 4.74
CA GLN A 283 -3.84 -21.23 5.59
C GLN A 283 -3.78 -20.63 7.01
N LEU A 284 -3.93 -19.32 7.16
CA LEU A 284 -4.04 -18.69 8.48
C LEU A 284 -5.28 -19.18 9.23
N PHE A 285 -6.43 -19.28 8.56
CA PHE A 285 -7.65 -19.85 9.14
C PHE A 285 -7.43 -21.30 9.60
N ARG A 286 -6.85 -22.16 8.75
CA ARG A 286 -6.61 -23.56 9.10
C ARG A 286 -5.57 -23.76 10.21
N ALA A 287 -4.50 -22.98 10.16
CA ALA A 287 -3.50 -22.97 11.22
C ALA A 287 -4.15 -22.48 12.53
N TRP A 288 -4.94 -21.42 12.48
CA TRP A 288 -5.71 -20.97 13.63
C TRP A 288 -6.63 -22.08 14.17
N GLU A 289 -7.38 -22.74 13.30
CA GLU A 289 -8.28 -23.82 13.69
C GLU A 289 -7.57 -25.03 14.32
N THR A 290 -6.39 -25.36 13.82
CA THR A 290 -5.57 -26.45 14.36
C THR A 290 -4.95 -26.09 15.71
N TRP A 291 -4.65 -24.80 15.93
CA TRP A 291 -3.90 -24.31 17.09
C TRP A 291 -4.77 -23.57 18.14
N LYS A 292 -6.08 -23.38 17.89
CA LYS A 292 -7.08 -22.83 18.83
C LYS A 292 -7.48 -23.87 19.90
N GLY A 293 -6.53 -24.31 20.72
CA GLY A 293 -6.82 -25.28 21.79
C GLY A 293 -5.65 -25.50 22.74
N VAL A 294 -5.93 -26.07 23.92
CA VAL A 294 -4.91 -26.38 24.94
C VAL A 294 -4.11 -27.63 24.57
N ASN A 295 -4.74 -28.59 23.90
CA ASN A 295 -4.04 -29.71 23.29
C ASN A 295 -3.41 -29.20 22.00
N LYS A 296 -2.14 -28.78 22.08
CA LYS A 296 -1.28 -28.72 20.91
C LYS A 296 -1.43 -30.08 20.23
N PRO A 297 -1.98 -30.19 19.01
CA PRO A 297 -1.91 -31.46 18.34
C PRO A 297 -0.43 -31.87 18.31
N GLU A 298 -0.12 -33.14 18.54
CA GLU A 298 1.21 -33.69 18.27
C GLU A 298 1.58 -33.59 16.76
N LEU A 299 0.68 -33.03 15.94
CA LEU A 299 0.98 -32.39 14.66
C LEU A 299 1.71 -31.05 14.92
N VAL A 300 3.03 -30.95 14.81
CA VAL A 300 3.89 -31.54 13.79
C VAL A 300 5.22 -31.96 14.43
N THR A 301 5.25 -33.15 15.01
CA THR A 301 6.48 -33.91 15.30
C THR A 301 7.28 -34.30 14.04
N GLY A 302 6.83 -33.83 12.86
CA GLY A 302 7.51 -33.90 11.57
C GLY A 302 8.08 -32.57 11.03
N VAL A 303 8.27 -31.51 11.85
CA VAL A 303 9.19 -30.40 11.51
C VAL A 303 10.62 -30.85 11.81
N THR A 304 10.94 -32.05 11.34
CA THR A 304 12.24 -32.68 11.42
C THR A 304 13.19 -31.86 10.55
N LYS A 305 13.91 -30.94 11.19
CA LYS A 305 15.05 -30.16 10.64
C LYS A 305 14.75 -29.41 9.32
N ILE A 306 13.97 -28.32 9.36
CA ILE A 306 14.09 -27.30 8.31
C ILE A 306 15.48 -26.68 8.44
N THR A 307 16.39 -26.98 7.51
CA THR A 307 17.78 -26.48 7.54
C THR A 307 18.00 -25.34 6.56
N CYS A 308 17.32 -25.37 5.42
CA CYS A 308 17.37 -24.32 4.40
C CYS A 308 15.96 -23.93 3.91
N ILE A 309 15.89 -22.97 2.99
CA ILE A 309 14.63 -22.44 2.45
C ILE A 309 13.84 -23.51 1.68
N GLU A 310 14.55 -24.42 1.02
CA GLU A 310 13.98 -25.47 0.18
C GLU A 310 13.14 -26.45 1.01
N ASP A 311 13.57 -26.69 2.25
CA ASP A 311 12.91 -27.58 3.23
C ASP A 311 11.58 -27.03 3.75
N ILE A 312 11.28 -25.73 3.53
CA ILE A 312 10.06 -25.11 4.06
C ILE A 312 8.82 -25.73 3.37
N PRO A 313 7.88 -26.32 4.11
CA PRO A 313 6.70 -26.94 3.53
C PRO A 313 5.81 -25.92 2.80
N ARG A 314 5.40 -26.27 1.57
CA ARG A 314 4.52 -25.46 0.74
C ARG A 314 3.09 -25.98 0.84
N LEU A 315 2.20 -25.19 1.45
CA LEU A 315 0.82 -25.54 1.71
C LEU A 315 -0.06 -25.19 0.52
N ARG A 316 -0.66 -26.21 -0.08
CA ARG A 316 -1.73 -26.04 -1.08
C ARG A 316 -3.05 -25.67 -0.40
N SER A 317 -3.95 -25.06 -1.15
CA SER A 317 -5.30 -24.75 -0.66
C SER A 317 -6.09 -25.99 -0.24
N GLY A 318 -5.80 -27.17 -0.80
CA GLY A 318 -6.66 -28.36 -0.64
C GLY A 318 -8.11 -28.08 -1.10
N PRO A 319 -9.06 -28.98 -0.78
CA PRO A 319 -10.48 -28.75 -1.00
C PRO A 319 -10.96 -27.51 -0.22
N LEU A 320 -11.82 -26.70 -0.83
CA LEU A 320 -12.38 -25.52 -0.18
C LEU A 320 -13.79 -25.84 0.32
N GLU A 321 -13.99 -25.72 1.62
CA GLU A 321 -15.31 -25.87 2.22
C GLU A 321 -16.22 -24.68 1.91
N MET A 322 -17.54 -24.91 1.94
CA MET A 322 -18.53 -23.89 1.57
C MET A 322 -18.40 -22.59 2.37
N ASN A 323 -18.08 -22.65 3.66
CA ASN A 323 -17.89 -21.46 4.49
C ASN A 323 -16.61 -20.70 4.15
N VAL A 324 -15.55 -21.40 3.73
CA VAL A 324 -14.34 -20.77 3.17
C VAL A 324 -14.67 -20.07 1.86
N ILE A 325 -15.40 -20.74 0.95
CA ILE A 325 -15.81 -20.16 -0.34
C ILE A 325 -16.68 -18.91 -0.13
N LYS A 326 -17.66 -18.97 0.79
CA LYS A 326 -18.47 -17.80 1.17
C LYS A 326 -17.61 -16.68 1.75
N GLY A 327 -16.69 -17.02 2.65
CA GLY A 327 -15.74 -16.07 3.24
C GLY A 327 -14.90 -15.35 2.18
N LEU A 328 -14.37 -16.09 1.22
CA LEU A 328 -13.57 -15.54 0.12
C LEU A 328 -14.39 -14.72 -0.88
N SER A 329 -15.56 -15.22 -1.29
CA SER A 329 -16.41 -14.57 -2.31
C SER A 329 -17.16 -13.35 -1.80
N ARG A 330 -17.51 -13.32 -0.51
CA ARG A 330 -18.25 -12.21 0.13
C ARG A 330 -17.36 -11.27 0.94
N CYS A 331 -16.04 -11.47 0.91
CA CYS A 331 -15.10 -10.57 1.54
C CYS A 331 -15.18 -9.20 0.84
N LEU A 332 -15.43 -8.15 1.62
CA LEU A 332 -15.44 -6.78 1.16
C LEU A 332 -14.39 -6.00 1.94
N LEU A 333 -13.56 -5.27 1.21
CA LEU A 333 -12.63 -4.30 1.76
C LEU A 333 -12.82 -3.03 0.94
N HIS A 334 -13.55 -2.08 1.49
CA HIS A 334 -13.92 -0.87 0.76
C HIS A 334 -12.67 -0.18 0.19
N GLY A 335 -12.82 0.39 -1.01
CA GLY A 335 -11.75 1.08 -1.72
C GLY A 335 -10.62 0.18 -2.24
N ARG A 336 -10.78 -1.15 -2.23
CA ARG A 336 -9.86 -2.09 -2.88
C ARG A 336 -10.53 -2.86 -4.00
N THR A 337 -10.20 -2.51 -5.23
CA THR A 337 -10.78 -3.11 -6.45
C THR A 337 -12.30 -3.23 -6.38
N GLU A 338 -12.95 -2.23 -5.80
CA GLU A 338 -14.37 -2.23 -5.51
C GLU A 338 -15.14 -1.68 -6.71
N ILE A 339 -16.26 -2.32 -7.06
CA ILE A 339 -17.12 -1.88 -8.15
C ILE A 339 -18.50 -1.58 -7.58
N ILE A 340 -18.93 -0.32 -7.68
CA ILE A 340 -20.27 0.12 -7.29
C ILE A 340 -21.03 0.46 -8.57
N ARG A 341 -22.15 -0.25 -8.81
CA ARG A 341 -22.99 -0.05 -9.99
C ARG A 341 -24.24 0.74 -9.63
N ARG A 342 -24.52 1.76 -10.44
CA ARG A 342 -25.76 2.54 -10.49
C ARG A 342 -26.34 2.42 -11.90
N ASP A 343 -27.57 2.90 -12.10
CA ASP A 343 -28.31 2.67 -13.35
C ASP A 343 -27.55 3.11 -14.61
N HIS A 344 -26.87 4.26 -14.57
CA HIS A 344 -26.14 4.85 -15.70
C HIS A 344 -24.67 5.17 -15.40
N VAL A 345 -24.17 4.75 -14.24
CA VAL A 345 -22.79 4.99 -13.82
C VAL A 345 -22.23 3.77 -13.10
N THR A 346 -21.01 3.38 -13.44
CA THR A 346 -20.23 2.40 -12.66
C THR A 346 -18.98 3.06 -12.10
N TYR A 347 -18.79 2.93 -10.79
CA TYR A 347 -17.61 3.41 -10.08
C TYR A 347 -16.63 2.27 -9.81
N TYR A 348 -15.38 2.50 -10.16
CA TYR A 348 -14.25 1.60 -9.92
C TYR A 348 -13.32 2.27 -8.92
N LEU A 349 -13.20 1.71 -7.72
CA LEU A 349 -12.52 2.33 -6.60
C LEU A 349 -11.31 1.50 -6.17
N ASP A 350 -10.11 2.07 -6.28
CA ASP A 350 -8.90 1.49 -5.70
C ASP A 350 -7.92 2.55 -5.22
N PHE A 351 -7.48 2.50 -3.96
CA PHE A 351 -6.50 3.47 -3.43
C PHE A 351 -5.03 3.13 -3.70
N ALA A 352 -4.71 2.57 -4.86
CA ALA A 352 -3.35 2.40 -5.36
C ALA A 352 -2.55 3.73 -5.28
N HIS A 353 -1.33 3.66 -4.78
CA HIS A 353 -0.48 4.85 -4.48
C HIS A 353 1.03 4.55 -4.56
N THR A 354 1.39 3.40 -5.12
CA THR A 354 2.75 3.03 -5.56
C THR A 354 2.69 2.61 -7.02
N GLN A 355 3.81 2.66 -7.73
CA GLN A 355 3.88 2.25 -9.15
C GLN A 355 3.32 0.84 -9.37
N GLU A 356 3.79 -0.15 -8.61
CA GLU A 356 3.28 -1.53 -8.68
C GLU A 356 1.77 -1.62 -8.42
N SER A 357 1.26 -0.95 -7.37
CA SER A 357 -0.18 -0.98 -7.09
C SER A 357 -1.02 -0.29 -8.19
N MET A 358 -0.48 0.76 -8.81
CA MET A 358 -1.11 1.47 -9.91
C MET A 358 -1.17 0.60 -11.17
N GLU A 359 -0.12 -0.19 -11.44
CA GLU A 359 -0.11 -1.16 -12.54
C GLU A 359 -1.21 -2.21 -12.35
N HIS A 360 -1.35 -2.75 -11.13
CA HIS A 360 -2.42 -3.69 -10.79
C HIS A 360 -3.81 -3.07 -10.88
N CYS A 361 -4.00 -1.86 -10.35
CA CYS A 361 -5.26 -1.11 -10.45
C CYS A 361 -5.64 -0.86 -11.91
N THR A 362 -4.68 -0.43 -12.72
CA THR A 362 -4.88 -0.13 -14.15
C THR A 362 -5.29 -1.38 -14.92
N ALA A 363 -4.58 -2.49 -14.72
CA ALA A 363 -4.90 -3.76 -15.38
C ALA A 363 -6.28 -4.30 -14.96
N TRP A 364 -6.63 -4.19 -13.67
CA TRP A 364 -7.95 -4.55 -13.17
C TRP A 364 -9.05 -3.69 -13.80
N PHE A 365 -8.88 -2.36 -13.79
CA PHE A 365 -9.84 -1.43 -14.38
C PHE A 365 -10.04 -1.69 -15.87
N GLN A 366 -8.96 -1.85 -16.65
CA GLN A 366 -9.03 -2.14 -18.08
C GLN A 366 -9.89 -3.37 -18.36
N LYS A 367 -9.64 -4.47 -17.63
CA LYS A 367 -10.39 -5.71 -17.79
C LYS A 367 -11.86 -5.54 -17.39
N ALA A 368 -12.11 -5.05 -16.17
CA ALA A 368 -13.45 -4.99 -15.61
C ALA A 368 -14.35 -3.95 -16.31
N SER A 369 -13.77 -2.86 -16.82
CA SER A 369 -14.50 -1.84 -17.59
C SER A 369 -14.81 -2.29 -19.00
N ALA A 370 -13.93 -3.06 -19.65
CA ALA A 370 -14.19 -3.65 -20.96
C ALA A 370 -15.26 -4.73 -20.91
N GLU A 371 -15.19 -5.66 -19.94
CA GLU A 371 -16.20 -6.72 -19.74
C GLU A 371 -17.60 -6.14 -19.50
N GLU A 372 -17.70 -5.09 -18.68
CA GLU A 372 -18.97 -4.41 -18.46
C GLU A 372 -19.48 -3.69 -19.71
N ALA A 373 -18.61 -2.99 -20.45
CA ALA A 373 -19.01 -2.30 -21.67
C ALA A 373 -19.61 -3.25 -22.72
N VAL A 374 -19.04 -4.45 -22.87
CA VAL A 374 -19.58 -5.52 -23.73
C VAL A 374 -20.96 -5.96 -23.24
N THR A 375 -21.15 -6.07 -21.93
CA THR A 375 -22.41 -6.49 -21.32
C THR A 375 -23.52 -5.44 -21.47
N LEU A 376 -23.18 -4.16 -21.35
CA LEU A 376 -24.13 -3.04 -21.44
C LEU A 376 -24.65 -2.84 -22.88
N ASN A 377 -23.85 -3.16 -23.90
CA ASN A 377 -24.17 -2.92 -25.31
C ASN A 377 -24.65 -1.48 -25.58
N ALA A 378 -23.95 -0.50 -25.00
CA ALA A 378 -24.30 0.92 -25.01
C ALA A 378 -23.06 1.79 -25.25
N LYS A 379 -23.25 3.08 -25.56
CA LYS A 379 -22.13 4.03 -25.69
C LYS A 379 -21.57 4.35 -24.30
N VAL A 380 -20.33 3.96 -24.05
CA VAL A 380 -19.67 4.13 -22.75
C VAL A 380 -18.59 5.22 -22.83
N ALA A 381 -18.59 6.13 -21.86
CA ALA A 381 -17.49 7.06 -21.62
C ALA A 381 -16.73 6.68 -20.34
N ARG A 382 -15.39 6.79 -20.36
CA ARG A 382 -14.53 6.49 -19.21
C ARG A 382 -13.93 7.76 -18.64
N VAL A 383 -14.04 7.95 -17.32
CA VAL A 383 -13.55 9.14 -16.64
C VAL A 383 -12.55 8.75 -15.56
N LEU A 384 -11.42 9.46 -15.49
CA LEU A 384 -10.44 9.34 -14.41
C LEU A 384 -10.70 10.42 -13.36
N GLN A 385 -10.72 10.03 -12.09
CA GLN A 385 -10.57 10.93 -10.95
C GLN A 385 -9.33 10.49 -10.17
N PHE A 386 -8.31 11.34 -10.16
CA PHE A 386 -6.99 10.99 -9.61
C PHE A 386 -6.47 12.04 -8.63
N TYR A 387 -5.88 11.56 -7.55
CA TYR A 387 -5.07 12.38 -6.66
C TYR A 387 -4.09 11.53 -5.88
N CYS A 388 -2.85 11.99 -5.70
CA CYS A 388 -1.86 11.39 -4.81
C CYS A 388 -1.31 12.42 -3.83
N LEU A 389 -0.87 11.96 -2.65
CA LEU A 389 -0.30 12.83 -1.62
C LEU A 389 1.04 13.45 -2.07
N SER A 390 1.43 14.59 -1.50
CA SER A 390 2.68 15.32 -1.79
C SER A 390 3.98 14.50 -1.63
N VAL A 391 3.94 13.44 -0.82
CA VAL A 391 5.07 12.49 -0.67
C VAL A 391 5.21 11.52 -1.86
N LYS A 392 4.35 11.64 -2.88
CA LYS A 392 4.34 10.80 -4.09
C LYS A 392 4.70 11.62 -5.31
N ASP A 393 5.26 10.94 -6.29
CA ASP A 393 5.71 11.55 -7.54
C ASP A 393 4.68 11.27 -8.65
N PRO A 394 3.90 12.26 -9.09
CA PRO A 394 2.90 12.08 -10.14
C PRO A 394 3.54 11.70 -11.49
N GLN A 395 4.80 12.06 -11.74
CA GLN A 395 5.52 11.68 -12.97
C GLN A 395 5.78 10.19 -13.05
N LYS A 396 5.78 9.46 -11.92
CA LYS A 396 5.92 8.00 -11.90
C LYS A 396 4.56 7.29 -11.95
N LEU A 397 3.50 7.91 -11.45
CA LEU A 397 2.19 7.25 -11.30
C LEU A 397 1.29 7.45 -12.52
N LEU A 398 1.15 8.68 -13.02
CA LEU A 398 0.21 8.99 -14.11
C LEU A 398 0.55 8.30 -15.44
N PRO A 399 1.83 8.13 -15.85
CA PRO A 399 2.13 7.43 -17.10
C PRO A 399 1.67 5.97 -17.14
N ILE A 400 1.41 5.34 -15.99
CA ILE A 400 0.91 3.96 -15.92
C ILE A 400 -0.51 3.86 -16.49
N LEU A 401 -1.31 4.91 -16.28
CA LEU A 401 -2.69 5.00 -16.75
C LEU A 401 -2.80 5.36 -18.23
N LYS A 402 -1.69 5.66 -18.92
CA LYS A 402 -1.71 6.13 -20.33
C LYS A 402 -2.31 5.13 -21.31
N ASN A 403 -2.24 3.83 -20.99
CA ASN A 403 -2.75 2.76 -21.83
C ASN A 403 -4.26 2.53 -21.66
N VAL A 404 -4.92 3.31 -20.80
CA VAL A 404 -6.36 3.31 -20.65
C VAL A 404 -6.92 4.51 -21.40
N HIS A 405 -7.89 4.26 -22.27
CA HIS A 405 -8.63 5.33 -22.91
C HIS A 405 -9.60 5.96 -21.88
N PHE A 406 -9.36 7.23 -21.57
CA PHE A 406 -10.26 8.06 -20.79
C PHE A 406 -10.79 9.20 -21.67
N ASP A 407 -12.10 9.37 -21.67
CA ASP A 407 -12.83 10.47 -22.30
C ASP A 407 -12.69 11.77 -21.50
N GLY A 408 -12.40 11.68 -20.20
CA GLY A 408 -12.13 12.83 -19.34
C GLY A 408 -11.26 12.44 -18.15
N ALA A 409 -10.54 13.42 -17.60
CA ALA A 409 -9.76 13.24 -16.39
C ALA A 409 -9.91 14.47 -15.48
N THR A 410 -9.91 14.21 -14.17
CA THR A 410 -10.08 15.23 -13.15
C THR A 410 -9.03 15.03 -12.06
N PHE A 411 -8.50 16.15 -11.56
CA PHE A 411 -7.49 16.19 -10.51
C PHE A 411 -8.00 17.07 -9.38
N CYS A 412 -8.12 16.48 -8.18
CA CYS A 412 -8.65 17.18 -7.02
C CYS A 412 -8.24 16.48 -5.73
N TRP A 413 -7.83 17.26 -4.73
CA TRP A 413 -7.64 16.77 -3.38
C TRP A 413 -8.92 16.91 -2.56
N SER A 414 -9.00 16.20 -1.43
CA SER A 414 -10.18 16.19 -0.56
C SER A 414 -10.14 17.36 0.43
N LYS A 415 -11.11 18.28 0.36
CA LYS A 415 -11.27 19.43 1.28
C LYS A 415 -12.28 19.12 2.38
N ALA A 416 -12.22 19.86 3.50
CA ALA A 416 -13.23 19.73 4.57
C ALA A 416 -14.67 20.00 4.07
N SER A 417 -14.81 20.92 3.12
CA SER A 417 -16.08 21.25 2.46
C SER A 417 -16.69 20.09 1.67
N ASP A 418 -15.94 19.03 1.33
CA ASP A 418 -16.50 17.84 0.68
C ASP A 418 -17.51 17.11 1.57
N PHE A 419 -17.45 17.32 2.88
CA PHE A 419 -18.24 16.58 3.87
C PHE A 419 -19.41 17.39 4.45
N GLU A 420 -19.37 18.73 4.37
CA GLU A 420 -20.42 19.62 4.87
C GLU A 420 -21.81 19.36 4.24
N PRO A 421 -21.95 19.20 2.91
CA PRO A 421 -23.25 18.98 2.28
C PRO A 421 -23.89 17.63 2.64
N LEU A 422 -23.09 16.68 3.13
CA LEU A 422 -23.51 15.32 3.47
C LEU A 422 -23.93 15.20 4.94
N GLY A 423 -23.80 16.27 5.74
CA GLY A 423 -23.93 16.18 7.19
C GLY A 423 -22.91 15.23 7.82
N GLN A 424 -21.80 14.94 7.10
CA GLN A 424 -20.78 14.00 7.52
C GLN A 424 -19.62 14.75 8.19
N HIS A 425 -19.10 14.18 9.28
CA HIS A 425 -17.99 14.75 10.02
C HIS A 425 -16.67 14.25 9.44
N SER A 426 -15.88 15.15 8.84
CA SER A 426 -14.56 14.81 8.30
C SER A 426 -13.52 14.59 9.42
N ASP A 427 -12.59 13.66 9.22
CA ASP A 427 -11.49 13.47 10.18
C ASP A 427 -10.56 14.71 10.15
N GLN A 428 -10.42 15.49 11.24
CA GLN A 428 -9.64 16.75 11.28
C GLN A 428 -8.17 16.62 10.87
N ARG A 429 -7.63 15.42 10.59
CA ARG A 429 -6.39 15.30 9.81
C ARG A 429 -6.47 15.95 8.41
N TYR A 430 -7.67 16.15 7.87
CA TYR A 430 -7.91 16.92 6.65
C TYR A 430 -7.70 18.44 6.85
N ALA A 431 -7.75 18.95 8.08
CA ALA A 431 -7.65 20.38 8.38
C ALA A 431 -6.21 20.92 8.57
N LYS A 432 -5.20 20.05 8.70
CA LYS A 432 -3.78 20.45 8.76
C LYS A 432 -3.09 20.45 7.39
N ILE A 433 -3.87 20.30 6.32
CA ILE A 433 -3.36 20.26 4.96
C ILE A 433 -3.18 21.70 4.48
N ASP A 434 -1.98 22.01 4.00
CA ASP A 434 -1.69 23.28 3.36
C ASP A 434 -2.36 23.30 1.98
N ALA A 435 -3.42 24.10 1.86
CA ALA A 435 -4.20 24.18 0.63
C ALA A 435 -3.36 24.70 -0.55
N GLU A 436 -2.38 25.57 -0.30
CA GLU A 436 -1.51 26.10 -1.37
C GLU A 436 -0.64 24.97 -1.94
N VAL A 437 -0.05 24.16 -1.06
CA VAL A 437 0.77 23.00 -1.46
C VAL A 437 -0.03 21.99 -2.25
N GLU A 438 -1.24 21.65 -1.80
CA GLU A 438 -2.08 20.67 -2.51
C GLU A 438 -2.63 21.19 -3.84
N ASN A 439 -2.98 22.48 -3.91
CA ASN A 439 -3.42 23.09 -5.16
C ASN A 439 -2.29 23.08 -6.20
N ALA A 440 -1.06 23.47 -5.81
CA ALA A 440 0.11 23.39 -6.67
C ALA A 440 0.40 21.95 -7.14
N LEU A 441 0.21 20.96 -6.26
CA LEU A 441 0.36 19.55 -6.59
C LEU A 441 -0.69 19.08 -7.60
N VAL A 442 -1.94 19.53 -7.47
CA VAL A 442 -3.01 19.23 -8.44
C VAL A 442 -2.71 19.85 -9.81
N GLU A 443 -2.17 21.06 -9.86
CA GLU A 443 -1.68 21.68 -11.11
C GLU A 443 -0.55 20.88 -11.74
N GLN A 444 0.40 20.39 -10.93
CA GLN A 444 1.47 19.51 -11.39
C GLN A 444 0.91 18.21 -11.98
N MET A 445 -0.06 17.57 -11.31
CA MET A 445 -0.70 16.35 -11.82
C MET A 445 -1.37 16.59 -13.18
N LYS A 446 -2.12 17.69 -13.30
CA LYS A 446 -2.74 18.10 -14.57
C LYS A 446 -1.69 18.28 -15.65
N SER A 447 -0.63 19.05 -15.37
CA SER A 447 0.45 19.30 -16.33
C SER A 447 1.10 18.00 -16.82
N VAL A 448 1.41 17.09 -15.89
CA VAL A 448 1.95 15.76 -16.23
C VAL A 448 0.95 15.01 -17.11
N TRP A 449 -0.33 14.96 -16.74
CA TRP A 449 -1.34 14.22 -17.49
C TRP A 449 -1.57 14.75 -18.91
N ASP A 450 -1.63 16.08 -19.07
CA ASP A 450 -1.87 16.74 -20.35
C ASP A 450 -0.64 16.61 -21.28
N SER A 451 0.56 16.45 -20.71
CA SER A 451 1.79 16.16 -21.46
C SER A 451 1.87 14.71 -22.00
N LEU A 452 1.03 13.80 -21.50
CA LEU A 452 1.04 12.41 -21.96
C LEU A 452 0.43 12.29 -23.36
N PRO A 453 1.00 11.44 -24.24
CA PRO A 453 0.46 11.25 -25.58
C PRO A 453 -0.95 10.64 -25.54
N CYS A 454 -1.86 11.15 -26.37
CA CYS A 454 -3.17 10.52 -26.57
C CYS A 454 -3.03 9.15 -27.25
N THR A 455 -3.64 8.12 -26.67
CA THR A 455 -3.95 6.90 -27.43
C THR A 455 -5.02 7.25 -28.46
N ALA A 456 -4.69 7.16 -29.75
CA ALA A 456 -5.61 7.52 -30.82
C ALA A 456 -6.88 6.64 -30.79
N HIS A 457 -8.02 7.28 -31.10
CA HIS A 457 -9.31 6.65 -31.30
C HIS A 457 -9.28 5.88 -32.63
N ASN A 458 -8.78 4.64 -32.63
CA ASN A 458 -8.96 3.78 -33.79
C ASN A 458 -10.40 3.25 -33.75
N GLY A 459 -11.30 3.99 -34.40
CA GLY A 459 -12.55 3.43 -34.88
C GLY A 459 -12.23 2.31 -35.87
N GLY A 460 -12.42 1.06 -35.46
CA GLY A 460 -12.06 -0.10 -36.26
C GLY A 460 -11.70 -1.27 -35.36
N ASP A 461 -12.70 -2.08 -35.07
CA ASP A 461 -12.57 -3.39 -34.45
C ASP A 461 -11.63 -4.30 -35.27
N LYS A 462 -11.02 -5.28 -34.58
CA LYS A 462 -10.02 -6.29 -35.04
C LYS A 462 -8.54 -5.94 -34.81
N ASP A 463 -8.11 -6.02 -33.56
CA ASP A 463 -7.03 -6.93 -33.15
C ASP A 463 -6.92 -6.89 -31.62
N GLY A 464 -7.65 -7.83 -31.01
CA GLY A 464 -7.54 -8.14 -29.60
C GLY A 464 -6.17 -8.77 -29.28
N LEU A 465 -5.77 -8.58 -28.03
CA LEU A 465 -4.61 -9.18 -27.37
C LEU A 465 -3.25 -8.91 -28.05
N ARG A 466 -2.52 -7.91 -27.54
CA ARG A 466 -1.05 -8.00 -27.53
C ARG A 466 -0.46 -7.74 -26.15
N SER A 467 0.29 -8.76 -25.74
CA SER A 467 1.15 -8.94 -24.57
C SER A 467 0.49 -8.76 -23.21
N GLU A 468 0.31 -9.88 -22.49
CA GLU A 468 0.43 -9.85 -21.03
C GLU A 468 1.70 -9.06 -20.68
N PRO A 469 1.64 -8.08 -19.76
CA PRO A 469 2.84 -7.47 -19.21
C PRO A 469 3.79 -8.59 -18.77
N ALA A 470 5.06 -8.52 -19.19
CA ALA A 470 6.10 -9.51 -18.84
C ALA A 470 6.22 -9.80 -17.32
N PHE A 471 5.61 -8.95 -16.50
CA PHE A 471 5.43 -9.11 -15.07
C PHE A 471 4.62 -10.36 -14.66
N TYR A 472 3.59 -10.75 -15.42
CA TYR A 472 2.75 -11.90 -15.06
C TYR A 472 3.52 -13.22 -15.18
N LYS A 473 4.47 -13.35 -16.12
CA LYS A 473 5.33 -14.54 -16.21
C LYS A 473 6.24 -14.70 -14.99
N LYS A 474 6.73 -13.60 -14.39
CA LYS A 474 7.67 -13.67 -13.25
C LYS A 474 7.02 -14.25 -11.99
N TYR A 475 5.70 -14.11 -11.84
CA TYR A 475 4.94 -14.65 -10.70
C TYR A 475 4.37 -16.06 -10.94
N TYR A 476 4.29 -16.52 -12.20
CA TYR A 476 3.70 -17.83 -12.54
C TYR A 476 4.69 -18.85 -13.14
N SER A 477 5.95 -18.47 -13.43
CA SER A 477 6.98 -19.44 -13.85
C SER A 477 7.82 -19.93 -12.67
N THR A 478 7.30 -20.86 -11.88
CA THR A 478 8.08 -21.88 -11.13
C THR A 478 7.14 -23.01 -10.69
N THR A 479 6.49 -23.64 -11.67
CA THR A 479 5.96 -24.99 -11.50
C THR A 479 6.33 -25.79 -12.75
N ASN A 480 6.99 -26.93 -12.51
CA ASN A 480 7.59 -27.90 -13.46
C ASN A 480 9.06 -27.61 -13.81
N GLY A 481 10.05 -28.50 -13.56
CA GLY A 481 9.98 -29.88 -13.10
C GLY A 481 11.33 -30.42 -12.62
N PHE A 482 11.26 -31.51 -11.87
CA PHE A 482 12.38 -32.35 -11.47
C PHE A 482 12.73 -33.34 -12.61
N VAL A 483 14.03 -33.39 -12.98
CA VAL A 483 14.89 -34.58 -13.29
C VAL A 483 14.49 -35.43 -14.53
N SER A 484 15.34 -35.82 -15.51
CA SER A 484 16.75 -36.29 -15.52
C SER A 484 17.39 -36.37 -16.93
N HIS A 485 18.75 -36.39 -16.96
CA HIS A 485 19.68 -37.05 -17.93
C HIS A 485 19.76 -36.51 -19.38
N THR A 486 20.88 -36.38 -20.11
CA THR A 486 22.32 -36.72 -19.96
C THR A 486 23.11 -36.09 -21.13
N LYS A 487 24.34 -35.61 -20.86
CA LYS A 487 25.61 -35.66 -21.64
C LYS A 487 25.74 -35.14 -23.11
N GLN A 488 26.90 -34.48 -23.31
CA GLN A 488 27.81 -34.45 -24.49
C GLN A 488 27.37 -33.64 -25.72
N ASP A 489 28.18 -32.86 -26.45
CA ASP A 489 29.63 -32.70 -26.70
C ASP A 489 29.91 -31.20 -27.01
N ARG A 490 31.04 -30.55 -26.67
CA ARG A 490 32.45 -30.58 -27.14
C ARG A 490 32.72 -29.89 -28.49
N LEU A 491 33.84 -29.13 -28.50
CA LEU A 491 34.65 -28.56 -29.61
C LEU A 491 34.33 -27.10 -30.01
N GLU A 492 35.18 -26.10 -29.73
CA GLU A 492 36.58 -25.81 -30.11
C GLU A 492 36.71 -24.93 -31.37
N ASP A 493 37.25 -23.73 -31.13
CA ASP A 493 38.39 -23.08 -31.81
C ASP A 493 38.30 -22.29 -33.13
N THR A 494 38.93 -21.11 -33.02
CA THR A 494 39.85 -20.40 -33.94
C THR A 494 39.35 -19.35 -34.96
N ASP A 495 39.66 -18.08 -34.61
CA ASP A 495 40.56 -17.13 -35.31
C ASP A 495 40.54 -16.99 -36.84
N THR A 496 40.26 -15.79 -37.36
CA THR A 496 41.26 -14.81 -37.87
C THR A 496 40.66 -13.77 -38.84
N ALA A 497 40.90 -12.49 -38.49
CA ALA A 497 41.47 -11.38 -39.28
C ALA A 497 40.85 -10.82 -40.59
N ASN A 498 40.99 -9.49 -40.66
CA ASN A 498 41.07 -8.55 -41.81
C ASN A 498 39.78 -7.96 -42.41
N VAL A 499 39.73 -6.71 -42.93
CA VAL A 499 40.41 -5.40 -42.74
C VAL A 499 39.71 -4.46 -43.75
N ASN A 500 39.50 -3.17 -43.38
CA ASN A 500 39.39 -1.94 -44.20
C ASN A 500 38.08 -1.12 -44.18
N ASP A 501 38.23 0.08 -43.61
CA ASP A 501 37.94 1.43 -44.14
C ASP A 501 36.55 1.77 -44.70
N SER A 502 35.85 2.70 -44.02
CA SER A 502 35.81 4.11 -44.47
C SER A 502 34.90 5.02 -43.62
N ALA A 503 35.50 6.15 -43.21
CA ALA A 503 34.97 7.51 -43.10
C ALA A 503 33.76 7.86 -42.17
N HIS A 504 34.11 8.66 -41.16
CA HIS A 504 33.38 9.74 -40.46
C HIS A 504 32.28 10.46 -41.28
N ILE A 505 31.22 11.06 -40.73
CA ILE A 505 31.18 12.17 -39.76
C ILE A 505 29.81 12.23 -39.04
N SER A 506 29.89 12.78 -37.83
CA SER A 506 28.99 12.93 -36.68
C SER A 506 27.74 13.83 -36.82
N ASN A 507 26.79 13.66 -35.89
CA ASN A 507 26.35 14.62 -34.83
C ASN A 507 25.06 14.07 -34.18
N GLY A 508 25.03 13.64 -32.90
CA GLY A 508 25.16 14.43 -31.65
C GLY A 508 23.74 14.76 -31.15
N TYR A 509 23.21 14.36 -30.00
CA TYR A 509 23.78 14.27 -28.65
C TYR A 509 23.13 13.14 -27.83
N SER A 510 23.95 12.37 -27.12
CA SER A 510 23.57 11.37 -26.13
C SER A 510 24.04 11.79 -24.74
N SER A 511 23.18 11.51 -23.78
CA SER A 511 23.44 11.27 -22.36
C SER A 511 24.77 10.54 -22.09
N ILE A 512 25.52 11.01 -21.10
CA ILE A 512 26.66 10.28 -20.53
C ILE A 512 26.10 9.16 -19.65
N GLN A 513 26.21 7.92 -20.14
CA GLN A 513 26.34 6.73 -19.30
C GLN A 513 27.84 6.46 -19.14
N ILE A 514 28.28 6.30 -17.90
CA ILE A 514 29.58 5.71 -17.59
C ILE A 514 29.36 4.21 -17.56
N ASP A 515 30.00 3.50 -18.49
CA ASP A 515 30.11 2.05 -18.44
C ASP A 515 31.57 1.67 -18.20
N ALA A 516 31.74 0.71 -17.29
CA ALA A 516 33.03 0.25 -16.80
C ALA A 516 33.69 -0.68 -17.82
N ASN A 517 34.97 -0.45 -18.14
CA ASN A 517 35.98 -1.48 -18.46
C ASN A 517 37.29 -0.82 -18.94
N ILE A 518 38.22 -0.57 -18.02
CA ILE A 518 39.68 -0.61 -18.25
C ILE A 518 40.26 -1.14 -16.93
N LEU A 519 40.44 -2.46 -16.83
CA LEU A 519 41.70 -3.19 -17.02
C LEU A 519 42.84 -2.77 -16.09
N ASP A 520 43.05 -3.62 -15.09
CA ASP A 520 44.30 -4.29 -14.75
C ASP A 520 45.56 -3.74 -15.43
N SER A 521 46.41 -3.10 -14.63
CA SER A 521 47.85 -3.38 -14.61
C SER A 521 48.48 -2.67 -13.41
N ALA A 522 48.60 -3.35 -12.26
CA ALA A 522 49.63 -3.09 -11.26
C ALA A 522 49.61 -4.19 -10.18
N ASP A 523 50.17 -5.35 -10.51
CA ASP A 523 50.70 -6.26 -9.48
C ASP A 523 52.01 -5.67 -8.93
N GLY A 524 52.14 -5.61 -7.61
CA GLY A 524 53.46 -5.56 -6.98
C GLY A 524 53.59 -4.77 -5.68
N VAL A 525 53.56 -5.51 -4.58
CA VAL A 525 54.35 -5.31 -3.34
C VAL A 525 53.96 -4.14 -2.42
N LEU A 526 53.31 -4.46 -1.29
CA LEU A 526 53.94 -4.43 0.05
C LEU A 526 52.90 -4.76 1.14
N SER A 527 53.27 -5.77 1.91
CA SER A 527 52.68 -6.25 3.16
C SER A 527 52.98 -5.34 4.35
N ASN A 528 52.15 -5.52 5.39
CA ASN A 528 52.31 -5.17 6.81
C ASN A 528 51.60 -3.89 7.28
N GLY A 529 50.75 -4.10 8.28
CA GLY A 529 49.83 -3.11 8.79
C GLY A 529 50.41 -2.15 9.82
N THR A 530 49.57 -1.19 10.16
CA THR A 530 49.56 -0.45 11.44
C THR A 530 48.16 0.10 11.65
N ASP A 531 47.60 -0.20 12.81
CA ASP A 531 46.45 0.48 13.42
C ASP A 531 46.72 1.99 13.53
N PHE A 532 45.70 2.80 13.25
CA PHE A 532 45.57 4.15 13.79
C PHE A 532 44.10 4.47 14.05
N ASP A 533 43.58 3.93 15.15
CA ASP A 533 42.65 4.65 16.00
C ASP A 533 43.42 5.82 16.65
N ASN A 534 43.15 7.07 16.25
CA ASN A 534 43.03 8.23 17.15
C ASN A 534 42.88 9.59 16.40
N LEU A 535 41.79 10.29 16.78
CA LEU A 535 41.53 11.75 16.76
C LEU A 535 40.90 12.39 15.49
N PRO A 536 40.08 13.47 15.63
CA PRO A 536 38.82 13.56 16.39
C PRO A 536 37.68 14.24 15.59
N ALA A 537 36.47 14.25 16.17
CA ALA A 537 35.30 14.94 15.65
C ALA A 537 35.39 16.49 15.76
N ASN A 538 34.67 17.17 14.85
CA ASN A 538 34.26 18.59 14.82
C ASN A 538 35.19 19.62 14.18
N VAL A 539 34.95 19.91 12.89
CA VAL A 539 34.86 21.30 12.39
C VAL A 539 33.68 21.37 11.40
N TRP A 540 32.60 22.03 11.81
CA TRP A 540 31.50 22.45 10.94
C TRP A 540 31.88 23.77 10.25
N GLY A 541 31.66 23.87 8.94
CA GLY A 541 31.69 25.12 8.18
C GLY A 541 31.76 24.88 6.66
N PRO A 542 30.86 25.45 5.83
CA PRO A 542 30.80 25.14 4.40
C PRO A 542 31.79 25.99 3.59
N PRO A 543 32.34 25.50 2.48
CA PRO A 543 32.86 26.37 1.45
C PRO A 543 31.91 26.40 0.25
N ASN A 544 31.41 27.60 -0.05
CA ASN A 544 31.01 28.01 -1.39
C ASN A 544 32.06 27.55 -2.40
N PHE A 545 31.66 26.77 -3.40
CA PHE A 545 32.52 26.49 -4.56
C PHE A 545 31.87 27.04 -5.82
N ASP A 546 32.55 28.06 -6.33
CA ASP A 546 32.26 28.90 -7.47
C ASP A 546 32.67 28.16 -8.76
N ILE A 547 31.71 27.84 -9.62
CA ILE A 547 31.90 27.04 -10.86
C ILE A 547 32.65 27.83 -11.97
N ILE A 548 33.21 28.99 -11.63
CA ILE A 548 33.89 29.88 -12.59
C ILE A 548 35.41 29.63 -12.66
N SER A 549 35.98 28.76 -11.82
CA SER A 549 37.43 28.53 -11.75
C SER A 549 37.97 27.27 -12.47
N LEU A 550 37.14 26.50 -13.20
CA LEU A 550 37.62 25.34 -13.98
C LEU A 550 37.41 25.46 -15.50
N ALA A 551 37.11 26.67 -15.99
CA ALA A 551 36.98 26.98 -17.41
C ALA A 551 38.24 27.64 -18.02
N ASN A 552 39.25 27.98 -17.21
CA ASN A 552 40.42 28.74 -17.65
C ASN A 552 41.66 27.91 -18.05
N ASP A 553 41.62 26.58 -17.98
CA ASP A 553 42.72 25.73 -18.46
C ASP A 553 42.50 25.14 -19.86
N CYS A 554 41.46 25.60 -20.59
CA CYS A 554 41.19 25.13 -21.97
C CYS A 554 41.01 26.23 -23.03
N GLY A 555 41.39 27.48 -22.74
CA GLY A 555 41.77 28.48 -23.75
C GLY A 555 40.81 28.69 -24.94
N LEU A 556 39.55 29.05 -24.72
CA LEU A 556 38.63 29.42 -25.79
C LEU A 556 38.06 30.84 -25.57
N HIS A 557 38.45 31.76 -26.46
CA HIS A 557 37.92 33.12 -26.55
C HIS A 557 36.52 33.13 -27.19
N LEU A 558 35.57 33.82 -26.54
CA LEU A 558 34.29 34.22 -27.12
C LEU A 558 34.47 35.49 -27.98
N GLN A 559 33.94 35.51 -29.19
CA GLN A 559 33.65 36.75 -29.92
C GLN A 559 32.20 36.79 -30.38
N ASN A 560 31.57 37.94 -30.09
CA ASN A 560 30.25 38.37 -30.54
C ASN A 560 30.25 38.66 -32.05
N GLY A 561 29.10 38.42 -32.71
CA GLY A 561 28.84 38.90 -34.05
C GLY A 561 27.42 38.62 -34.50
N GLU A 562 26.59 39.67 -34.49
CA GLU A 562 25.28 39.74 -35.15
C GLU A 562 25.42 39.50 -36.66
N ASN A 563 24.49 38.76 -37.27
CA ASN A 563 23.92 39.15 -38.57
C ASN A 563 22.61 38.41 -38.86
N VAL A 564 21.63 39.24 -39.19
CA VAL A 564 20.28 38.94 -39.67
C VAL A 564 20.34 38.44 -41.12
N LEU A 565 19.67 37.33 -41.45
CA LEU A 565 19.03 37.12 -42.75
C LEU A 565 17.81 36.18 -42.60
N ASN A 566 16.73 36.57 -43.26
CA ASN A 566 15.35 36.09 -43.15
C ASN A 566 15.07 34.72 -43.83
N PRO A 567 13.91 34.10 -43.54
CA PRO A 567 13.61 32.68 -43.78
C PRO A 567 12.90 32.46 -45.12
N THR A 568 13.19 31.34 -45.79
CA THR A 568 12.30 30.76 -46.81
C THR A 568 12.43 29.25 -46.88
N GLU A 569 11.30 28.59 -46.61
CA GLU A 569 10.81 27.41 -47.34
C GLU A 569 11.69 26.15 -47.38
N ALA A 570 11.82 25.44 -46.25
CA ALA A 570 12.18 24.01 -46.29
C ALA A 570 11.83 23.18 -45.03
N GLN A 571 10.88 23.60 -44.18
CA GLN A 571 10.53 22.83 -42.97
C GLN A 571 9.02 22.73 -42.71
N GLU A 572 8.22 22.51 -43.75
CA GLU A 572 6.87 21.98 -43.61
C GLU A 572 6.71 20.75 -44.49
N LYS A 573 6.89 19.56 -43.90
CA LYS A 573 6.23 18.28 -44.25
C LYS A 573 6.87 17.12 -43.47
N ASN A 574 6.48 17.00 -42.19
CA ASN A 574 6.26 15.72 -41.46
C ASN A 574 6.16 15.93 -39.94
N ALA A 575 5.38 16.91 -39.49
CA ALA A 575 4.83 16.87 -38.14
C ALA A 575 3.62 15.93 -38.16
N HIS A 576 3.80 14.67 -37.77
CA HIS A 576 2.67 13.86 -37.34
C HIS A 576 1.99 14.61 -36.19
N LYS A 577 0.76 15.08 -36.41
CA LYS A 577 -0.09 15.70 -35.39
C LYS A 577 -0.30 14.70 -34.25
N VAL A 578 0.52 14.77 -33.21
CA VAL A 578 0.17 14.22 -31.90
C VAL A 578 -0.98 15.10 -31.41
N LYS A 579 -2.21 14.57 -31.40
CA LYS A 579 -3.32 15.26 -30.73
C LYS A 579 -2.95 15.35 -29.25
N SER A 580 -2.80 16.56 -28.72
CA SER A 580 -2.77 16.81 -27.28
C SER A 580 -4.11 16.39 -26.68
N ARG A 581 -4.11 15.95 -25.41
CA ARG A 581 -5.35 15.69 -24.67
C ARG A 581 -6.16 16.99 -24.58
N GLU A 582 -7.50 16.87 -24.58
CA GLU A 582 -8.34 18.01 -24.20
C GLU A 582 -7.97 18.44 -22.78
N GLU A 583 -7.99 19.75 -22.51
CA GLU A 583 -7.54 20.28 -21.22
C GLU A 583 -8.35 19.68 -20.06
N SER A 584 -7.65 18.99 -19.16
CA SER A 584 -8.28 18.37 -17.98
C SER A 584 -8.67 19.45 -16.95
N PRO A 585 -9.92 19.52 -16.46
CA PRO A 585 -10.30 20.50 -15.45
C PRO A 585 -9.72 20.18 -14.07
N ILE A 586 -9.40 21.24 -13.31
CA ILE A 586 -9.15 21.19 -11.87
C ILE A 586 -10.44 21.63 -11.16
N PHE A 587 -10.78 20.94 -10.08
CA PHE A 587 -11.95 21.26 -9.26
C PHE A 587 -11.53 21.70 -7.88
N ASP A 588 -12.38 22.53 -7.26
CA ASP A 588 -12.14 22.97 -5.89
C ASP A 588 -12.28 21.81 -4.90
N CYS A 589 -13.10 20.81 -5.19
CA CYS A 589 -13.30 19.70 -4.28
C CYS A 589 -13.65 18.39 -5.00
N ALA A 590 -13.48 17.25 -4.33
CA ALA A 590 -13.70 15.94 -4.93
C ALA A 590 -15.17 15.71 -5.31
N LEU A 591 -16.11 16.33 -4.60
CA LEU A 591 -17.53 16.26 -4.93
C LEU A 591 -17.88 16.97 -6.24
N GLN A 592 -17.30 18.15 -6.51
CA GLN A 592 -17.47 18.85 -7.79
C GLN A 592 -16.93 18.03 -8.96
N ALA A 593 -15.74 17.45 -8.79
CA ALA A 593 -15.15 16.56 -9.78
C ALA A 593 -16.02 15.33 -10.05
N LEU A 594 -16.64 14.75 -9.01
CA LEU A 594 -17.52 13.59 -9.14
C LEU A 594 -18.85 13.94 -9.85
N VAL A 595 -19.44 15.09 -9.54
CA VAL A 595 -20.65 15.57 -10.24
C VAL A 595 -20.35 15.84 -11.71
N TRP A 596 -19.20 16.44 -12.00
CA TRP A 596 -18.74 16.59 -13.38
C TRP A 596 -18.47 15.23 -14.02
N ALA A 597 -17.81 14.28 -13.35
CA ALA A 597 -17.53 12.98 -13.93
C ALA A 597 -18.81 12.23 -14.34
N THR A 598 -19.88 12.37 -13.56
CA THR A 598 -21.15 11.66 -13.78
C THR A 598 -22.11 12.34 -14.75
N GLN A 599 -21.89 13.61 -15.09
CA GLN A 599 -22.75 14.37 -16.03
C GLN A 599 -24.26 14.29 -15.68
N GLY A 600 -24.60 14.21 -14.39
CA GLY A 600 -25.98 14.12 -13.91
C GLY A 600 -26.64 12.74 -14.05
N LYS A 601 -25.92 11.72 -14.52
CA LYS A 601 -26.42 10.35 -14.71
C LYS A 601 -26.55 9.55 -13.41
N ASP A 602 -25.94 10.01 -12.33
CA ASP A 602 -26.23 9.56 -10.98
C ASP A 602 -27.01 10.66 -10.24
N PRO A 603 -28.34 10.50 -10.04
CA PRO A 603 -29.16 11.49 -9.36
C PRO A 603 -28.75 11.76 -7.91
N ALA A 604 -28.23 10.74 -7.21
CA ALA A 604 -27.80 10.89 -5.83
C ALA A 604 -26.58 11.80 -5.77
N VAL A 605 -25.58 11.54 -6.59
CA VAL A 605 -24.39 12.40 -6.72
C VAL A 605 -24.77 13.80 -7.20
N ALA A 606 -25.66 13.91 -8.20
CA ALA A 606 -26.10 15.19 -8.73
C ALA A 606 -26.83 16.04 -7.69
N SER A 607 -27.52 15.43 -6.72
CA SER A 607 -28.24 16.16 -5.67
C SER A 607 -27.32 16.79 -4.61
N CYS A 608 -26.08 16.32 -4.48
CA CYS A 608 -25.13 16.80 -3.50
C CYS A 608 -24.60 18.23 -3.76
N LEU A 609 -24.76 18.76 -4.98
CA LEU A 609 -24.46 20.16 -5.33
C LEU A 609 -25.75 20.92 -5.61
N THR A 610 -26.20 21.74 -4.66
CA THR A 610 -27.47 22.48 -4.75
C THR A 610 -27.30 23.93 -5.26
N SER A 611 -26.12 24.53 -5.18
CA SER A 611 -25.93 25.98 -5.45
C SER A 611 -24.79 26.37 -6.42
N GLN A 612 -24.06 25.41 -7.02
CA GLN A 612 -22.89 25.69 -7.87
C GLN A 612 -22.82 24.88 -9.19
N LYS A 613 -23.91 24.26 -9.65
CA LYS A 613 -23.90 23.43 -10.87
C LYS A 613 -23.51 24.19 -12.14
N ASP A 614 -23.90 25.46 -12.24
CA ASP A 614 -23.66 26.30 -13.42
C ASP A 614 -22.22 26.81 -13.55
N LEU A 615 -21.36 26.53 -12.55
CA LEU A 615 -19.94 26.90 -12.54
C LEU A 615 -19.00 25.76 -12.99
N LEU A 616 -19.55 24.57 -13.29
CA LEU A 616 -18.74 23.44 -13.71
C LEU A 616 -18.26 23.63 -15.16
N PRO A 617 -16.98 23.30 -15.47
CA PRO A 617 -16.44 23.39 -16.82
C PRO A 617 -17.19 22.48 -17.79
N ALA A 618 -17.23 22.87 -19.06
CA ALA A 618 -17.89 22.07 -20.10
C ALA A 618 -17.21 20.70 -20.23
N ALA A 619 -18.00 19.63 -20.12
CA ALA A 619 -17.49 18.28 -20.38
C ALA A 619 -17.42 17.95 -21.88
N PRO A 620 -16.50 17.05 -22.27
CA PRO A 620 -16.41 16.49 -23.61
C PRO A 620 -17.75 15.95 -24.12
N SER A 621 -17.99 16.07 -25.43
CA SER A 621 -19.24 15.58 -26.04
C SER A 621 -19.42 14.07 -25.86
N SER A 622 -18.32 13.30 -25.88
CA SER A 622 -18.35 11.85 -25.65
C SER A 622 -18.96 11.48 -24.30
N MET A 623 -18.70 12.26 -23.24
CA MET A 623 -19.28 12.04 -21.91
C MET A 623 -20.77 12.40 -21.83
N LYS A 624 -21.17 13.50 -22.49
CA LYS A 624 -22.58 13.96 -22.52
C LYS A 624 -23.44 12.97 -23.30
N GLU A 625 -22.96 12.54 -24.46
CA GLU A 625 -23.66 11.64 -25.38
C GLU A 625 -23.56 10.16 -25.00
N ALA A 626 -22.72 9.79 -24.04
CA ALA A 626 -22.67 8.41 -23.56
C ALA A 626 -23.99 8.02 -22.88
N ASP A 627 -24.38 6.76 -23.03
CA ASP A 627 -25.50 6.14 -22.33
C ASP A 627 -25.08 5.74 -20.90
N HIS A 628 -23.80 5.39 -20.72
CA HIS A 628 -23.24 4.94 -19.45
C HIS A 628 -21.85 5.54 -19.19
N ILE A 629 -21.55 5.86 -17.93
CA ILE A 629 -20.23 6.39 -17.53
C ILE A 629 -19.52 5.41 -16.60
N GLN A 630 -18.24 5.15 -16.88
CA GLN A 630 -17.36 4.37 -16.01
C GLN A 630 -16.33 5.31 -15.37
N VAL A 631 -16.36 5.45 -14.05
CA VAL A 631 -15.46 6.35 -13.31
C VAL A 631 -14.42 5.55 -12.54
N LEU A 632 -13.13 5.72 -12.86
CA LEU A 632 -12.03 5.21 -12.05
C LEU A 632 -11.62 6.26 -11.02
N VAL A 633 -11.67 5.92 -9.74
CA VAL A 633 -11.19 6.76 -8.63
C VAL A 633 -9.98 6.09 -7.98
N THR A 634 -8.81 6.74 -8.07
CA THR A 634 -7.55 6.15 -7.60
C THR A 634 -6.48 7.17 -7.18
N GLY A 635 -5.33 6.69 -6.72
CA GLY A 635 -4.17 7.50 -6.33
C GLY A 635 -4.03 7.76 -4.83
N SER A 636 -5.13 7.74 -4.08
CA SER A 636 -5.15 8.06 -2.66
C SER A 636 -6.36 7.48 -1.93
N SER A 637 -6.14 6.97 -0.73
CA SER A 637 -7.22 6.48 0.14
C SER A 637 -8.16 7.60 0.60
N ARG A 638 -7.68 8.85 0.61
CA ARG A 638 -8.49 10.03 0.97
C ARG A 638 -9.55 10.31 -0.09
N LEU A 639 -9.12 10.38 -1.34
CA LEU A 639 -10.01 10.62 -2.48
C LEU A 639 -11.07 9.50 -2.58
N VAL A 640 -10.63 8.25 -2.51
CA VAL A 640 -11.53 7.09 -2.53
C VAL A 640 -12.50 7.12 -1.33
N GLY A 641 -12.02 7.48 -0.14
CA GLY A 641 -12.85 7.62 1.06
C GLY A 641 -13.96 8.68 0.92
N VAL A 642 -13.66 9.84 0.33
CA VAL A 642 -14.68 10.87 0.02
C VAL A 642 -15.72 10.34 -0.96
N VAL A 643 -15.27 9.73 -2.06
CA VAL A 643 -16.22 9.20 -3.05
C VAL A 643 -17.11 8.11 -2.42
N LEU A 644 -16.54 7.22 -1.61
CA LEU A 644 -17.32 6.21 -0.89
C LEU A 644 -18.36 6.82 0.05
N SER A 645 -18.04 7.90 0.74
CA SER A 645 -18.96 8.53 1.69
C SER A 645 -20.16 9.19 1.00
N VAL A 646 -19.99 9.61 -0.26
CA VAL A 646 -21.07 10.07 -1.15
C VAL A 646 -21.89 8.88 -1.67
N LEU A 647 -21.20 7.84 -2.17
CA LEU A 647 -21.86 6.70 -2.81
C LEU A 647 -22.61 5.82 -1.81
N LEU A 648 -22.13 5.73 -0.57
CA LEU A 648 -22.66 4.86 0.47
C LEU A 648 -22.80 5.69 1.77
N PRO A 649 -23.82 6.55 1.88
CA PRO A 649 -23.99 7.43 3.04
C PRO A 649 -24.15 6.67 4.37
N ASN A 650 -24.68 5.45 4.32
CA ASN A 650 -24.85 4.55 5.47
C ASN A 650 -23.73 3.52 5.60
N LEU A 651 -22.54 3.74 5.00
CA LEU A 651 -21.41 2.78 5.07
C LEU A 651 -21.06 2.38 6.51
N ASN A 652 -21.39 3.24 7.48
CA ASN A 652 -20.95 3.15 8.87
C ASN A 652 -22.08 2.86 9.88
N ASP A 653 -23.30 2.58 9.38
CA ASP A 653 -24.48 2.11 10.12
C ASP A 653 -24.76 0.64 9.77
#